data_AF-A0A243RW90-F1
#
_entry.id   AF-A0A243RW90-F1
#
_cell.length_a   1.000
_cell.length_b   1.000
_cell.length_c   1.000
_cell.angle_alpha   90.00
_cell.angle_beta   90.00
_cell.angle_gamma   90.00
#
_symmetry.space_group_name_H-M   'P 1'
#
loop_
_entity.id
_entity.type
_entity.pdbx_description
1 polymer ?
#
loop_
_entity_poly.entity_id
_entity_poly.type
_entity_poly.pdbx_seq_one_letter_code
_entity_poly.pdbx_strand_id
1 'polypeptide(L)'
;APDAPLRVLAGPEPWPAGPRLAGVSAMGFGGVNAHLVLTVPAPAGGDARPTVPGAVPRRRVIDGPSREEPVVFAFSGEDLDAVRPVLERVADQAVRWSEAELCDLAYALGTAPAGPSRVAIVAGSAEQLAERAGLALDWLDGARPGLPATLPGVYIGPDAKDGMEPSPPSGIPSAEAAAALWAAMAIPDLTALYGDHPARPFDIWRDRVFISTAFPPVPYGGSEAAAGKDAEDVEDGQDPDEPEEPDERVGREQAGAGPVAGVARWVRCFADDPAAVERPVLPGSGETLPGGQAPPAMNGKDRPGGRSGTENGERPVRRVEIDDPLRPGAVETLVTAVREAIAGGEGLAVLCEGDALSGFLASLGREHPDLGLDAGRPCGKVPLDLDGQGPLPVGPADVVLVSGTGEGIAAACAMALAEASGCALALLGRGRPGHDAILTDVLEELARRGIRHGYATADVGDAGEAAHAVRELESTLGPVTMVIHSADADRPGRSAGLTAEDFGRHIVPRLTGLDNLLAATAPRRVVTFGSVAGRYGLAGGSHRALAEGLLRERVRRIGGLHVDWPVWTGTGPDRRPGAAGAEVTAITPQEGAELFLTLLRAGDLPPSVAVHGRLGGPPAPCPAGGRFLDEVRVHVPGVELVADSRLSLGSDSYLDDHRIDGLAVLPAVVALEAMAQAAGVLAGRPLDEAGQMTFDRPVAVPDEGGTTIRVCALRHEQTVEVVVRSEETGFRVDHFRAVFPVDPADETLAVPQLNRDGAEPLDAGELYGALCFHTGRFQRVRELTLVEARGCRGELHGDDPDGWFADRPVLGSPGLSDATIHALQACVPHRRLLPVGGERLVVRPSQGDVRLHATERHHDGGEYVWDVTAIDVRGRLVAAWTGLRLKDVGPLPRRDPWPPNLLAVYLQRAAVALGLDPALHVTMDGGTSHSRLGDLVLGVDGPAHCSWERVGRARGTLGPASVSLIDELRPCCDEPEETVTTRIWTALQCLSGAGRPPTTPLTVVDCHEGGWLLLRADTDLIASTVVRVRGVEEPVAVSIMTGERR
;
A
#
# COMPACT_ATOMS: atom_id res chain seq x y z
N ALA A 1 -28.32 22.21 -3.78
CA ALA A 1 -29.54 23.04 -3.71
C ALA A 1 -30.64 22.38 -4.54
N PRO A 2 -31.89 22.31 -4.06
CA PRO A 2 -32.99 21.64 -4.75
C PRO A 2 -33.33 22.20 -6.14
N ASP A 3 -32.97 23.47 -6.40
CA ASP A 3 -33.24 24.16 -7.68
C ASP A 3 -32.00 24.30 -8.59
N ALA A 4 -30.93 23.53 -8.34
CA ALA A 4 -29.75 23.56 -9.20
C ALA A 4 -30.06 22.89 -10.57
N PRO A 5 -29.66 23.50 -11.70
CA PRO A 5 -29.91 22.95 -13.04
C PRO A 5 -29.13 21.66 -13.31
N LEU A 6 -28.15 21.34 -12.47
CA LEU A 6 -27.37 20.11 -12.47
C LEU A 6 -27.43 19.51 -11.06
N ARG A 7 -27.69 18.21 -10.96
CA ARG A 7 -27.62 17.45 -9.71
C ARG A 7 -26.58 16.35 -9.84
N VAL A 8 -25.81 16.14 -8.77
CA VAL A 8 -24.94 14.99 -8.63
C VAL A 8 -25.81 13.79 -8.26
N LEU A 9 -25.69 12.69 -9.00
CA LEU A 9 -26.42 11.45 -8.71
C LEU A 9 -25.70 10.67 -7.62
N ALA A 10 -26.43 10.26 -6.58
CA ALA A 10 -25.88 9.43 -5.49
C ALA A 10 -25.93 7.92 -5.80
N GLY A 11 -26.55 7.55 -6.93
CA GLY A 11 -26.67 6.18 -7.41
C GLY A 11 -27.33 6.15 -8.80
N PRO A 12 -27.37 4.99 -9.46
CA PRO A 12 -27.97 4.86 -10.79
C PRO A 12 -29.49 5.08 -10.71
N GLU A 13 -29.98 6.10 -11.41
CA GLU A 13 -31.40 6.42 -11.50
C GLU A 13 -31.89 6.37 -12.95
N PRO A 14 -33.17 6.01 -13.21
CA PRO A 14 -33.74 6.06 -14.54
C PRO A 14 -33.67 7.47 -15.14
N TRP A 15 -33.23 7.57 -16.39
CA TRP A 15 -33.13 8.87 -17.06
C TRP A 15 -34.52 9.52 -17.21
N PRO A 16 -34.69 10.81 -16.87
CA PRO A 16 -35.95 11.51 -17.09
C PRO A 16 -36.34 11.52 -18.58
N ALA A 17 -37.65 11.63 -18.85
CA ALA A 17 -38.14 11.76 -20.23
C ALA A 17 -37.66 13.09 -20.84
N GLY A 18 -36.99 13.03 -22.01
CA GLY A 18 -36.43 14.21 -22.68
C GLY A 18 -35.07 13.94 -23.33
N PRO A 19 -34.40 14.98 -23.89
CA PRO A 19 -33.03 14.85 -24.38
C PRO A 19 -32.10 14.46 -23.23
N ARG A 20 -31.20 13.52 -23.49
CA ARG A 20 -30.24 13.08 -22.47
C ARG A 20 -29.06 14.04 -22.48
N LEU A 21 -28.90 14.78 -21.39
CA LEU A 21 -27.85 15.76 -21.20
C LEU A 21 -26.89 15.28 -20.11
N ALA A 22 -25.61 15.15 -20.45
CA ALA A 22 -24.55 14.84 -19.49
C ALA A 22 -23.51 15.96 -19.50
N GLY A 23 -23.21 16.52 -18.34
CA GLY A 23 -22.07 17.42 -18.17
C GLY A 23 -20.83 16.62 -17.80
N VAL A 24 -19.78 16.69 -18.62
CA VAL A 24 -18.45 16.16 -18.32
C VAL A 24 -17.56 17.34 -18.00
N SER A 25 -17.06 17.40 -16.77
CA SER A 25 -16.11 18.43 -16.34
C SER A 25 -14.77 17.76 -16.07
N ALA A 26 -13.75 18.12 -16.84
CA ALA A 26 -12.37 17.76 -16.57
C ALA A 26 -11.67 18.99 -16.00
N MET A 27 -11.11 18.86 -14.80
CA MET A 27 -10.28 19.90 -14.19
C MET A 27 -8.83 19.43 -14.23
N GLY A 28 -8.04 20.07 -15.09
CA GLY A 28 -6.62 19.82 -15.22
C GLY A 28 -5.80 20.80 -14.38
N PHE A 29 -4.60 20.37 -14.02
CA PHE A 29 -3.57 21.26 -13.50
C PHE A 29 -3.27 22.36 -14.55
N GLY A 30 -3.17 23.62 -14.14
CA GLY A 30 -2.90 24.79 -15.00
C GLY A 30 -4.10 25.72 -15.27
N GLY A 31 -5.26 25.45 -14.67
CA GLY A 31 -6.50 26.18 -14.95
C GLY A 31 -7.16 25.82 -16.29
N VAL A 32 -6.71 24.76 -16.95
CA VAL A 32 -7.36 24.22 -18.15
C VAL A 32 -8.52 23.34 -17.70
N ASN A 33 -9.70 23.95 -17.60
CA ASN A 33 -10.96 23.27 -17.33
C ASN A 33 -11.68 23.02 -18.65
N ALA A 34 -12.05 21.77 -18.92
CA ALA A 34 -12.91 21.43 -20.05
C ALA A 34 -14.29 21.03 -19.52
N HIS A 35 -15.31 21.79 -19.88
CA HIS A 35 -16.70 21.47 -19.60
C HIS A 35 -17.39 21.13 -20.93
N LEU A 36 -17.78 19.87 -21.07
CA LEU A 36 -18.49 19.33 -22.23
C LEU A 36 -19.92 19.01 -21.81
N VAL A 37 -20.90 19.54 -22.53
CA VAL A 37 -22.29 19.09 -22.40
C VAL A 37 -22.58 18.15 -23.55
N LEU A 38 -22.59 16.86 -23.26
CA LEU A 38 -22.97 15.83 -24.20
C LEU A 38 -24.50 15.78 -24.27
N THR A 39 -25.03 15.93 -25.48
CA THR A 39 -26.47 15.83 -25.73
C THR A 39 -26.73 14.67 -26.68
N VAL A 40 -27.55 13.72 -26.24
CA VAL A 40 -28.14 12.72 -27.14
C VAL A 40 -29.60 13.12 -27.37
N PRO A 41 -30.03 13.30 -28.63
CA PRO A 41 -31.43 13.57 -28.94
C PRO A 41 -32.33 12.48 -28.35
N ALA A 42 -33.54 12.84 -27.92
CA ALA A 42 -34.52 11.84 -27.52
C ALA A 42 -34.69 10.82 -28.67
N PRO A 43 -34.66 9.50 -28.41
CA PRO A 43 -34.74 8.50 -29.46
C PRO A 43 -36.00 8.74 -30.30
N ALA A 44 -35.79 9.02 -31.58
CA ALA A 44 -36.85 9.23 -32.54
C ALA A 44 -37.45 7.87 -32.91
N GLY A 45 -38.44 7.42 -32.13
CA GLY A 45 -39.16 6.19 -32.40
C GLY A 45 -39.44 5.42 -31.12
N GLY A 46 -40.72 5.21 -30.85
CA GLY A 46 -41.22 4.49 -29.69
C GLY A 46 -40.71 3.06 -29.64
N ASP A 47 -40.15 2.71 -28.49
CA ASP A 47 -40.36 1.43 -27.82
C ASP A 47 -39.91 1.59 -26.36
N ALA A 48 -40.67 2.40 -25.61
CA ALA A 48 -40.74 2.19 -24.18
C ALA A 48 -41.45 0.83 -23.99
N ARG A 49 -40.68 -0.26 -23.89
CA ARG A 49 -41.23 -1.57 -23.50
C ARG A 49 -42.07 -1.36 -22.24
N PRO A 50 -43.38 -1.63 -22.26
CA PRO A 50 -44.20 -1.46 -21.07
C PRO A 50 -43.72 -2.46 -20.03
N THR A 51 -43.27 -1.94 -18.88
CA THR A 51 -43.05 -2.74 -17.69
C THR A 51 -44.40 -3.32 -17.28
N VAL A 52 -44.56 -4.63 -17.48
CA VAL A 52 -45.74 -5.37 -17.00
C VAL A 52 -45.76 -5.30 -15.47
N PRO A 53 -46.82 -4.78 -14.83
CA PRO A 53 -46.95 -4.81 -13.38
C PRO A 53 -47.06 -6.26 -12.91
N GLY A 54 -46.09 -6.73 -12.13
CA GLY A 54 -46.08 -8.09 -11.56
C GLY A 54 -45.03 -9.05 -12.13
N ALA A 55 -44.16 -8.62 -13.06
CA ALA A 55 -42.97 -9.41 -13.37
C ALA A 55 -41.97 -9.30 -12.21
N VAL A 56 -41.64 -10.44 -11.58
CA VAL A 56 -40.51 -10.58 -10.66
C VAL A 56 -39.28 -9.96 -11.33
N PRO A 57 -38.53 -9.06 -10.67
CA PRO A 57 -37.37 -8.45 -11.28
C PRO A 57 -36.38 -9.57 -11.66
N ARG A 58 -36.20 -9.81 -12.95
CA ARG A 58 -35.07 -10.59 -13.43
C ARG A 58 -33.82 -9.82 -13.01
N ARG A 59 -32.97 -10.50 -12.23
CA ARG A 59 -31.70 -10.08 -11.63
C ARG A 59 -31.14 -8.84 -12.33
N ARG A 60 -31.34 -7.67 -11.69
CA ARG A 60 -30.77 -6.41 -12.16
C ARG A 60 -29.26 -6.48 -11.95
N VAL A 61 -28.54 -6.40 -13.08
CA VAL A 61 -27.26 -5.71 -13.32
C VAL A 61 -26.16 -5.93 -12.29
N ILE A 62 -25.07 -6.54 -12.75
CA ILE A 62 -23.80 -6.74 -12.03
C ILE A 62 -23.27 -5.38 -11.54
N ASP A 63 -23.26 -5.15 -10.23
CA ASP A 63 -22.65 -4.00 -9.54
C ASP A 63 -21.11 -4.15 -9.51
N GLY A 64 -20.49 -4.25 -10.70
CA GLY A 64 -19.05 -4.52 -10.83
C GLY A 64 -18.63 -5.94 -10.42
N PRO A 65 -17.40 -6.37 -10.74
CA PRO A 65 -16.85 -7.59 -10.15
C PRO A 65 -16.73 -7.41 -8.64
N SER A 66 -17.24 -8.37 -7.87
CA SER A 66 -17.11 -8.39 -6.41
C SER A 66 -16.61 -9.74 -5.91
N ARG A 67 -16.18 -9.81 -4.64
CA ARG A 67 -15.79 -11.08 -4.01
C ARG A 67 -16.95 -12.09 -3.91
N GLU A 68 -18.18 -11.61 -3.86
CA GLU A 68 -19.38 -12.44 -3.73
C GLU A 68 -19.94 -12.85 -5.11
N GLU A 69 -19.70 -12.04 -6.15
CA GLU A 69 -20.09 -12.29 -7.53
C GLU A 69 -18.92 -11.98 -8.50
N PRO A 70 -17.97 -12.91 -8.69
CA PRO A 70 -16.84 -12.68 -9.58
C PRO A 70 -17.25 -12.83 -11.06
N VAL A 71 -16.51 -12.16 -11.94
CA VAL A 71 -16.79 -12.07 -13.38
C VAL A 71 -15.77 -12.87 -14.18
N VAL A 72 -16.16 -13.43 -15.32
CA VAL A 72 -15.26 -14.18 -16.22
C VAL A 72 -14.65 -13.24 -17.27
N PHE A 73 -13.37 -13.41 -17.58
CA PHE A 73 -12.63 -12.71 -18.63
C PHE A 73 -12.07 -13.74 -19.60
N ALA A 74 -12.51 -13.69 -20.85
CA ALA A 74 -12.36 -14.79 -21.82
C ALA A 74 -11.39 -14.42 -22.95
N PHE A 75 -10.12 -14.78 -22.80
CA PHE A 75 -9.06 -14.49 -23.78
C PHE A 75 -8.89 -15.65 -24.75
N SER A 76 -8.85 -15.37 -26.06
CA SER A 76 -8.64 -16.42 -27.06
C SER A 76 -7.83 -15.94 -28.26
N GLY A 77 -7.19 -16.89 -28.94
CA GLY A 77 -6.34 -16.67 -30.12
C GLY A 77 -6.19 -17.93 -30.97
N GLU A 78 -5.48 -17.83 -32.09
CA GLU A 78 -5.16 -18.98 -32.96
C GLU A 78 -4.23 -19.99 -32.28
N ASP A 79 -3.36 -19.51 -31.39
CA ASP A 79 -2.52 -20.28 -30.49
C ASP A 79 -2.36 -19.51 -29.16
N LEU A 80 -1.63 -20.09 -28.20
CA LEU A 80 -1.40 -19.46 -26.90
C LEU A 80 -0.44 -18.26 -26.99
N ASP A 81 0.45 -18.22 -27.98
CA ASP A 81 1.36 -17.09 -28.22
C ASP A 81 0.59 -15.84 -28.67
N ALA A 82 -0.51 -16.01 -29.41
CA ALA A 82 -1.41 -14.91 -29.78
C ALA A 82 -2.18 -14.32 -28.59
N VAL A 83 -2.39 -15.10 -27.51
CA VAL A 83 -3.08 -14.65 -26.29
C VAL A 83 -2.14 -13.88 -25.35
N ARG A 84 -0.84 -14.21 -25.37
CA ARG A 84 0.18 -13.66 -24.48
C ARG A 84 0.25 -12.13 -24.44
N PRO A 85 0.33 -11.37 -25.56
CA PRO A 85 0.43 -9.91 -25.51
C PRO A 85 -0.76 -9.26 -24.82
N VAL A 86 -1.94 -9.88 -24.92
CA VAL A 86 -3.16 -9.41 -24.27
C VAL A 86 -3.09 -9.66 -22.76
N LEU A 87 -2.61 -10.83 -22.34
CA LEU A 87 -2.42 -11.15 -20.92
C LEU A 87 -1.34 -10.27 -20.27
N GLU A 88 -0.22 -9.99 -20.97
CA GLU A 88 0.82 -9.07 -20.51
C GLU A 88 0.26 -7.67 -20.28
N ARG A 89 -0.52 -7.18 -21.25
CA ARG A 89 -1.22 -5.89 -21.15
C ARG A 89 -2.18 -5.85 -19.96
N VAL A 90 -2.95 -6.90 -19.74
CA VAL A 90 -3.91 -7.00 -18.62
C VAL A 90 -3.17 -7.08 -17.29
N ALA A 91 -2.11 -7.88 -17.17
CA ALA A 91 -1.31 -7.98 -15.95
C ALA A 91 -0.69 -6.63 -15.54
N ASP A 92 -0.24 -5.83 -16.52
CA ASP A 92 0.36 -4.51 -16.30
C ASP A 92 -0.68 -3.39 -16.05
N GLN A 93 -1.82 -3.43 -16.74
CA GLN A 93 -2.76 -2.30 -16.79
C GLN A 93 -4.04 -2.50 -15.98
N ALA A 94 -4.45 -3.73 -15.65
CA ALA A 94 -5.78 -3.98 -15.07
C ALA A 94 -6.02 -3.23 -13.76
N VAL A 95 -5.00 -3.09 -12.90
CA VAL A 95 -5.06 -2.32 -11.64
C VAL A 95 -5.43 -0.84 -11.86
N ARG A 96 -5.25 -0.32 -13.08
CA ARG A 96 -5.56 1.07 -13.46
C ARG A 96 -6.97 1.23 -14.07
N TRP A 97 -7.71 0.13 -14.28
CA TRP A 97 -9.06 0.15 -14.86
C TRP A 97 -10.13 0.22 -13.77
N SER A 98 -11.22 0.92 -14.06
CA SER A 98 -12.39 1.03 -13.19
C SER A 98 -13.27 -0.23 -13.23
N GLU A 99 -14.09 -0.45 -12.21
CA GLU A 99 -15.00 -1.60 -12.12
C GLU A 99 -15.98 -1.68 -13.31
N ALA A 100 -16.42 -0.53 -13.83
CA ALA A 100 -17.26 -0.46 -15.03
C ALA A 100 -16.52 -0.96 -16.29
N GLU A 101 -15.24 -0.59 -16.44
CA GLU A 101 -14.40 -1.02 -17.54
C GLU A 101 -14.09 -2.52 -17.49
N LEU A 102 -13.96 -3.08 -16.30
CA LEU A 102 -13.81 -4.52 -16.11
C LEU A 102 -15.06 -5.28 -16.58
N CYS A 103 -16.26 -4.78 -16.29
CA CYS A 103 -17.50 -5.36 -16.80
C CYS A 103 -17.61 -5.24 -18.33
N ASP A 104 -17.28 -4.08 -18.89
CA ASP A 104 -17.26 -3.85 -20.34
C ASP A 104 -16.27 -4.79 -21.04
N LEU A 105 -15.06 -4.92 -20.49
CA LEU A 105 -14.03 -5.82 -20.99
C LEU A 105 -14.46 -7.29 -20.90
N ALA A 106 -14.97 -7.72 -19.75
CA ALA A 106 -15.46 -9.08 -19.55
C ALA A 106 -16.56 -9.44 -20.54
N TYR A 107 -17.51 -8.52 -20.77
CA TYR A 107 -18.57 -8.70 -21.76
C TYR A 107 -18.00 -8.77 -23.18
N ALA A 108 -17.13 -7.84 -23.56
CA ALA A 108 -16.55 -7.76 -24.90
C ALA A 108 -15.75 -9.03 -25.23
N LEU A 109 -14.95 -9.50 -24.28
CA LEU A 109 -14.18 -10.73 -24.39
C LEU A 109 -15.07 -11.98 -24.42
N GLY A 110 -16.05 -12.06 -23.52
CA GLY A 110 -16.92 -13.22 -23.36
C GLY A 110 -17.94 -13.41 -24.48
N THR A 111 -18.27 -12.36 -25.23
CA THR A 111 -19.23 -12.41 -26.36
C THR A 111 -18.55 -12.39 -27.73
N ALA A 112 -17.23 -12.18 -27.79
CA ALA A 112 -16.47 -12.24 -29.03
C ALA A 112 -16.34 -13.70 -29.55
N PRO A 113 -16.27 -13.89 -30.88
CA PRO A 113 -15.95 -15.20 -31.44
C PRO A 113 -14.60 -15.73 -30.92
N ALA A 114 -14.61 -16.91 -30.29
CA ALA A 114 -13.43 -17.46 -29.63
C ALA A 114 -12.57 -18.34 -30.55
N GLY A 115 -11.26 -18.15 -30.51
CA GLY A 115 -10.26 -19.01 -31.16
C GLY A 115 -10.07 -20.39 -30.51
N PRO A 116 -9.23 -21.27 -31.10
CA PRO A 116 -8.97 -22.62 -30.61
C PRO A 116 -8.13 -22.68 -29.31
N SER A 117 -7.30 -21.68 -29.04
CA SER A 117 -6.59 -21.55 -27.76
C SER A 117 -7.34 -20.57 -26.85
N ARG A 118 -7.64 -21.00 -25.62
CA ARG A 118 -8.56 -20.29 -24.73
C ARG A 118 -8.00 -20.23 -23.30
N VAL A 119 -8.00 -19.02 -22.75
CA VAL A 119 -7.66 -18.72 -21.36
C VAL A 119 -8.82 -17.94 -20.74
N ALA A 120 -9.48 -18.51 -19.74
CA ALA A 120 -10.51 -17.83 -18.97
C ALA A 120 -10.00 -17.50 -17.56
N ILE A 121 -10.15 -16.25 -17.15
CA ILE A 121 -9.82 -15.79 -15.81
C ILE A 121 -11.12 -15.40 -15.12
N VAL A 122 -11.39 -15.94 -13.93
CA VAL A 122 -12.46 -15.45 -13.07
C VAL A 122 -11.83 -14.39 -12.16
N ALA A 123 -12.43 -13.24 -11.96
CA ALA A 123 -11.93 -12.23 -11.03
C ALA A 123 -13.07 -11.36 -10.47
N GLY A 124 -12.97 -11.07 -9.18
CA GLY A 124 -13.84 -10.20 -8.40
C GLY A 124 -13.25 -8.81 -8.13
N SER A 125 -12.07 -8.49 -8.69
CA SER A 125 -11.48 -7.14 -8.65
C SER A 125 -10.42 -6.95 -9.75
N ALA A 126 -9.98 -5.70 -9.96
CA ALA A 126 -8.91 -5.30 -10.88
C ALA A 126 -7.57 -5.96 -10.53
N GLU A 127 -7.23 -5.97 -9.24
CA GLU A 127 -6.00 -6.55 -8.70
C GLU A 127 -6.00 -8.06 -8.87
N GLN A 128 -7.14 -8.70 -8.62
CA GLN A 128 -7.28 -10.14 -8.81
C GLN A 128 -7.18 -10.54 -10.28
N LEU A 129 -7.69 -9.71 -11.21
CA LEU A 129 -7.50 -9.91 -12.64
C LEU A 129 -6.03 -9.78 -13.04
N ALA A 130 -5.33 -8.74 -12.55
CA ALA A 130 -3.91 -8.52 -12.83
C ALA A 130 -3.03 -9.68 -12.31
N GLU A 131 -3.24 -10.09 -11.05
CA GLU A 131 -2.55 -11.21 -10.42
C GLU A 131 -2.76 -12.50 -11.21
N ARG A 132 -4.01 -12.84 -11.55
CA ARG A 132 -4.35 -14.06 -12.27
C ARG A 132 -3.88 -14.05 -13.73
N ALA A 133 -3.79 -12.88 -14.36
CA ALA A 133 -3.15 -12.73 -15.66
C ALA A 133 -1.64 -13.00 -15.59
N GLY A 134 -0.97 -12.53 -14.54
CA GLY A 134 0.43 -12.88 -14.23
C GLY A 134 0.63 -14.38 -14.05
N LEU A 135 -0.25 -15.04 -13.28
CA LEU A 135 -0.21 -16.50 -13.10
C LEU A 135 -0.42 -17.27 -14.41
N ALA A 136 -1.27 -16.77 -15.30
CA ALA A 136 -1.46 -17.36 -16.63
C ALA A 136 -0.19 -17.22 -17.49
N LEU A 137 0.53 -16.10 -17.42
CA LEU A 137 1.81 -15.89 -18.11
C LEU A 137 2.92 -16.79 -17.59
N ASP A 138 3.06 -16.90 -16.26
CA ASP A 138 4.04 -17.80 -15.62
C ASP A 138 3.84 -19.26 -16.05
N TRP A 139 2.59 -19.67 -16.25
CA TRP A 139 2.24 -20.98 -16.79
C TRP A 139 2.67 -21.13 -18.24
N LEU A 140 2.40 -20.13 -19.09
CA LEU A 140 2.79 -20.10 -20.50
C LEU A 140 4.32 -20.16 -20.69
N ASP A 141 5.09 -19.58 -19.77
CA ASP A 141 6.55 -19.56 -19.83
C ASP A 141 7.22 -20.86 -19.37
N GLY A 142 6.44 -21.85 -18.91
CA GLY A 142 6.97 -23.12 -18.43
C GLY A 142 7.83 -22.97 -17.17
N ALA A 143 7.79 -21.82 -16.49
CA ALA A 143 8.51 -21.54 -15.25
C ALA A 143 8.03 -22.43 -14.08
N ARG A 144 6.88 -23.10 -14.24
CA ARG A 144 6.34 -24.12 -13.34
C ARG A 144 5.72 -25.30 -14.12
N PRO A 145 6.48 -26.32 -14.53
CA PRO A 145 5.91 -27.51 -15.16
C PRO A 145 5.12 -28.32 -14.12
N GLY A 146 3.78 -28.38 -14.26
CA GLY A 146 2.91 -29.20 -13.40
C GLY A 146 1.89 -28.44 -12.54
N LEU A 147 1.49 -27.22 -12.91
CA LEU A 147 0.32 -26.57 -12.30
C LEU A 147 -0.95 -27.45 -12.51
N PRO A 148 -1.68 -27.82 -11.44
CA PRO A 148 -2.92 -28.59 -11.58
C PRO A 148 -3.95 -27.82 -12.40
N ALA A 149 -4.79 -28.54 -13.16
CA ALA A 149 -5.91 -28.02 -13.95
C ALA A 149 -7.02 -27.31 -13.14
N THR A 150 -6.75 -26.94 -11.89
CA THR A 150 -7.69 -26.41 -10.91
C THR A 150 -7.06 -25.31 -10.06
N LEU A 151 -6.44 -24.29 -10.66
CA LEU A 151 -6.33 -22.99 -9.98
C LEU A 151 -7.74 -22.39 -9.96
N PRO A 152 -8.37 -22.19 -8.80
CA PRO A 152 -9.66 -21.51 -8.74
C PRO A 152 -9.51 -20.12 -9.36
N GLY A 153 -10.17 -19.91 -10.50
CA GLY A 153 -10.17 -18.66 -11.24
C GLY A 153 -9.16 -18.48 -12.39
N VAL A 154 -8.38 -19.49 -12.80
CA VAL A 154 -7.65 -19.48 -14.09
C VAL A 154 -7.84 -20.82 -14.80
N TYR A 155 -8.37 -20.77 -16.02
CA TYR A 155 -8.72 -21.95 -16.83
C TYR A 155 -8.10 -21.84 -18.21
N ILE A 156 -7.34 -22.86 -18.63
CA ILE A 156 -6.66 -22.88 -19.93
C ILE A 156 -7.04 -24.16 -20.66
N GLY A 157 -7.40 -24.08 -21.94
CA GLY A 157 -7.64 -25.25 -22.79
C GLY A 157 -6.59 -25.38 -23.91
N PRO A 158 -6.33 -26.59 -24.46
CA PRO A 158 -6.60 -27.95 -24.00
C PRO A 158 -5.29 -28.71 -23.70
N ASP A 159 -4.96 -28.89 -22.42
CA ASP A 159 -4.09 -29.99 -21.95
C ASP A 159 -4.76 -30.71 -20.76
N ALA A 160 -6.10 -30.76 -20.78
CA ALA A 160 -6.88 -31.67 -19.95
C ALA A 160 -6.73 -33.10 -20.49
N LYS A 161 -5.53 -33.68 -20.33
CA LYS A 161 -5.36 -35.13 -20.36
C LYS A 161 -6.01 -35.70 -19.10
N ASP A 162 -7.33 -35.85 -19.16
CA ASP A 162 -8.10 -36.96 -18.61
C ASP A 162 -9.58 -36.59 -18.68
N GLY A 163 -10.31 -37.40 -19.44
CA GLY A 163 -11.71 -37.21 -19.82
C GLY A 163 -12.70 -37.15 -18.65
N MET A 164 -12.77 -36.01 -17.96
CA MET A 164 -13.86 -35.69 -17.05
C MET A 164 -14.86 -34.79 -17.77
N GLU A 165 -15.97 -35.36 -18.26
CA GLU A 165 -17.13 -34.57 -18.70
C GLU A 165 -17.69 -33.79 -17.49
N PRO A 166 -17.67 -32.45 -17.48
CA PRO A 166 -18.33 -31.69 -16.43
C PRO A 166 -19.84 -31.78 -16.67
N SER A 167 -20.55 -32.53 -15.83
CA SER A 167 -22.02 -32.49 -15.80
C SER A 167 -22.47 -31.13 -15.24
N PRO A 168 -23.28 -30.34 -15.97
CA PRO A 168 -23.76 -29.06 -15.45
C PRO A 168 -24.82 -29.28 -14.36
N PRO A 169 -24.72 -28.65 -13.18
CA PRO A 169 -25.85 -28.58 -12.26
C PRO A 169 -26.95 -27.70 -12.87
N SER A 170 -28.20 -28.13 -12.75
CA SER A 170 -29.36 -27.35 -13.19
C SER A 170 -29.54 -26.09 -12.33
N GLY A 171 -29.45 -24.93 -12.97
CA GLY A 171 -29.45 -23.60 -12.33
C GLY A 171 -28.29 -22.78 -12.90
N ILE A 172 -28.41 -21.45 -13.00
CA ILE A 172 -27.44 -20.56 -13.64
C ILE A 172 -25.98 -20.98 -13.30
N PRO A 173 -25.09 -21.23 -14.29
CA PRO A 173 -23.73 -21.67 -14.01
C PRO A 173 -22.99 -20.66 -13.11
N SER A 174 -22.22 -21.14 -12.13
CA SER A 174 -21.25 -20.27 -11.45
C SER A 174 -20.22 -19.74 -12.46
N ALA A 175 -19.65 -18.55 -12.20
CA ALA A 175 -18.61 -17.96 -13.06
C ALA A 175 -17.46 -18.94 -13.34
N GLU A 176 -17.05 -19.69 -12.32
CA GLU A 176 -16.04 -20.76 -12.41
C GLU A 176 -16.45 -21.89 -13.38
N ALA A 177 -17.70 -22.35 -13.32
CA ALA A 177 -18.19 -23.40 -14.22
C ALA A 177 -18.28 -22.90 -15.67
N ALA A 178 -18.71 -21.66 -15.87
CA ALA A 178 -18.77 -21.04 -17.20
C ALA A 178 -17.37 -20.85 -17.80
N ALA A 179 -16.40 -20.37 -16.99
CA ALA A 179 -15.00 -20.21 -17.39
C ALA A 179 -14.38 -21.55 -17.80
N ALA A 180 -14.57 -22.60 -16.99
CA ALA A 180 -14.07 -23.94 -17.27
C ALA A 180 -14.66 -24.53 -18.56
N LEU A 181 -16.00 -24.45 -18.74
CA LEU A 181 -16.68 -24.94 -19.94
C LEU A 181 -16.25 -24.18 -21.19
N TRP A 182 -16.08 -22.86 -21.10
CA TRP A 182 -15.65 -22.05 -22.23
C TRP A 182 -14.20 -22.33 -22.62
N ALA A 183 -13.29 -22.41 -21.65
CA ALA A 183 -11.88 -22.75 -21.87
C ALA A 183 -11.72 -24.16 -22.46
N ALA A 184 -12.54 -25.12 -22.02
CA ALA A 184 -12.59 -26.49 -22.56
C ALA A 184 -13.28 -26.61 -23.93
N MET A 185 -13.70 -25.49 -24.54
CA MET A 185 -14.43 -25.44 -25.80
C MET A 185 -15.82 -26.13 -25.78
N ALA A 186 -16.39 -26.36 -24.60
CA ALA A 186 -17.71 -26.97 -24.43
C ALA A 186 -18.87 -25.98 -24.69
N ILE A 187 -18.61 -24.67 -24.56
CA ILE A 187 -19.54 -23.60 -24.95
C ILE A 187 -18.86 -22.60 -25.92
N PRO A 188 -19.61 -22.03 -26.87
CA PRO A 188 -19.03 -21.19 -27.93
C PRO A 188 -18.71 -19.76 -27.45
N ASP A 189 -19.49 -19.26 -26.50
CA ASP A 189 -19.40 -17.92 -25.92
C ASP A 189 -20.01 -17.92 -24.51
N LEU A 190 -19.88 -16.79 -23.82
CA LEU A 190 -20.38 -16.56 -22.46
C LEU A 190 -21.61 -15.62 -22.44
N THR A 191 -22.30 -15.43 -23.56
CA THR A 191 -23.44 -14.49 -23.68
C THR A 191 -24.53 -14.76 -22.64
N ALA A 192 -24.77 -16.04 -22.33
CA ALA A 192 -25.76 -16.45 -21.32
C ALA A 192 -25.39 -16.01 -19.89
N LEU A 193 -24.11 -15.76 -19.60
CA LEU A 193 -23.63 -15.31 -18.29
C LEU A 193 -23.86 -13.80 -18.10
N TYR A 194 -23.74 -13.00 -19.16
CA TYR A 194 -23.84 -11.54 -19.07
C TYR A 194 -25.21 -10.95 -19.44
N GLY A 195 -26.09 -11.71 -20.10
CA GLY A 195 -27.45 -11.25 -20.45
C GLY A 195 -27.46 -10.01 -21.37
N ASP A 196 -28.47 -9.14 -21.22
CA ASP A 196 -28.64 -7.90 -22.01
C ASP A 196 -27.73 -6.74 -21.51
N HIS A 197 -26.54 -7.03 -20.97
CA HIS A 197 -25.65 -5.98 -20.45
C HIS A 197 -25.28 -4.99 -21.56
N PRO A 198 -25.59 -3.69 -21.42
CA PRO A 198 -25.16 -2.69 -22.38
C PRO A 198 -23.68 -2.38 -22.15
N ALA A 199 -22.79 -3.13 -22.81
CA ALA A 199 -21.36 -2.86 -22.77
C ALA A 199 -20.93 -1.93 -23.91
N ARG A 200 -20.00 -1.02 -23.63
CA ARG A 200 -19.34 -0.26 -24.70
C ARG A 200 -18.26 -1.13 -25.37
N PRO A 201 -17.90 -0.89 -26.65
CA PRO A 201 -16.69 -1.47 -27.22
C PRO A 201 -15.48 -1.00 -26.39
N PHE A 202 -14.73 -1.96 -25.84
CA PHE A 202 -13.51 -1.70 -25.06
C PHE A 202 -12.30 -2.16 -25.87
N ASP A 203 -11.38 -1.24 -26.16
CA ASP A 203 -10.16 -1.54 -26.92
C ASP A 203 -8.95 -1.47 -25.99
N ILE A 204 -8.46 -2.64 -25.57
CA ILE A 204 -7.31 -2.81 -24.65
C ILE A 204 -6.02 -2.11 -25.14
N TRP A 205 -5.91 -1.81 -26.44
CA TRP A 205 -4.74 -1.17 -27.05
C TRP A 205 -4.88 0.34 -27.18
N ARG A 206 -6.12 0.86 -27.35
CA ARG A 206 -6.41 2.28 -27.54
C ARG A 206 -6.93 3.00 -26.31
N ASP A 207 -7.67 2.32 -25.43
CA ASP A 207 -8.24 2.90 -24.23
C ASP A 207 -7.12 3.14 -23.20
N ARG A 208 -6.55 4.35 -23.22
CA ARG A 208 -5.60 4.84 -22.21
C ARG A 208 -6.41 5.45 -21.07
N VAL A 209 -6.20 4.92 -19.86
CA VAL A 209 -6.66 5.42 -18.54
C VAL A 209 -7.53 6.68 -18.62
N PHE A 210 -8.86 6.51 -18.55
CA PHE A 210 -9.76 7.63 -18.30
C PHE A 210 -9.86 7.89 -16.79
N ILE A 211 -9.95 9.17 -16.42
CA ILE A 211 -10.09 9.62 -15.03
C ILE A 211 -11.43 9.11 -14.49
N SER A 212 -11.42 7.98 -13.79
CA SER A 212 -12.57 7.52 -13.03
C SER A 212 -12.61 8.25 -11.68
N THR A 213 -13.40 9.31 -11.56
CA THR A 213 -13.96 9.73 -10.28
C THR A 213 -15.30 9.04 -10.09
N ALA A 214 -15.28 7.89 -9.40
CA ALA A 214 -16.46 7.39 -8.73
C ALA A 214 -16.33 7.77 -7.24
N PHE A 215 -17.00 8.85 -6.83
CA PHE A 215 -17.24 9.11 -5.42
C PHE A 215 -18.04 7.94 -4.84
N PRO A 216 -17.62 7.26 -3.76
CA PRO A 216 -18.56 6.54 -2.93
C PRO A 216 -19.47 7.57 -2.21
N PRO A 217 -20.76 7.29 -1.99
CA PRO A 217 -21.65 8.20 -1.30
C PRO A 217 -21.18 8.42 0.14
N VAL A 218 -20.83 9.66 0.46
CA VAL A 218 -20.76 10.13 1.85
C VAL A 218 -22.22 10.23 2.35
N PRO A 219 -22.61 9.59 3.46
CA PRO A 219 -23.90 9.89 4.07
C PRO A 219 -23.85 11.34 4.57
N TYR A 220 -24.45 12.25 3.82
CA TYR A 220 -24.79 13.57 4.35
C TYR A 220 -25.77 13.34 5.51
N GLY A 221 -25.27 13.42 6.74
CA GLY A 221 -26.08 13.59 7.95
C GLY A 221 -26.73 14.96 7.94
N GLY A 222 -27.70 15.15 7.05
CA GLY A 222 -28.64 16.26 7.11
C GLY A 222 -29.77 15.87 8.05
N SER A 223 -29.78 16.46 9.24
CA SER A 223 -30.96 16.55 10.10
C SER A 223 -32.17 16.94 9.25
N GLU A 224 -33.14 16.02 9.10
CA GLU A 224 -34.46 16.35 8.55
C GLU A 224 -35.14 17.32 9.51
N ALA A 225 -35.00 18.62 9.23
CA ALA A 225 -35.88 19.63 9.76
C ALA A 225 -37.31 19.29 9.30
N ALA A 226 -38.13 18.87 10.25
CA ALA A 226 -39.53 18.58 10.05
C ALA A 226 -40.24 19.73 9.32
N ALA A 227 -40.96 19.36 8.26
CA ALA A 227 -41.85 20.24 7.53
C ALA A 227 -42.87 20.88 8.49
N GLY A 228 -42.82 22.20 8.61
CA GLY A 228 -43.82 23.00 9.31
C GLY A 228 -45.17 22.93 8.61
N LYS A 229 -46.21 22.69 9.41
CA LYS A 229 -47.61 23.02 9.10
C LYS A 229 -48.02 24.19 9.98
N ASP A 230 -48.46 25.26 9.33
CA ASP A 230 -49.47 26.25 9.70
C ASP A 230 -49.73 26.52 11.20
N ALA A 231 -49.42 27.74 11.66
CA ALA A 231 -50.30 28.55 12.50
C ALA A 231 -49.84 30.02 12.57
N GLU A 232 -50.82 30.91 12.46
CA GLU A 232 -50.79 32.37 12.43
C GLU A 232 -50.44 33.02 13.79
N ASP A 233 -49.96 34.28 13.70
CA ASP A 233 -50.09 35.43 14.61
C ASP A 233 -49.90 35.30 16.14
N VAL A 234 -48.98 36.08 16.71
CA VAL A 234 -49.25 37.28 17.57
C VAL A 234 -47.93 37.85 18.14
N GLU A 235 -47.90 39.17 18.23
CA GLU A 235 -46.86 40.13 18.64
C GLU A 235 -46.26 40.00 20.08
N ASP A 236 -45.06 40.60 20.18
CA ASP A 236 -44.44 41.35 21.29
C ASP A 236 -44.01 40.70 22.61
N GLY A 237 -42.76 40.99 23.01
CA GLY A 237 -42.32 40.92 24.42
C GLY A 237 -40.86 40.55 24.68
N GLN A 238 -40.00 41.56 24.64
CA GLN A 238 -38.81 41.84 25.50
C GLN A 238 -38.12 40.72 26.32
N ASP A 239 -36.78 40.66 26.16
CA ASP A 239 -35.72 40.17 27.09
C ASP A 239 -36.04 40.34 28.60
N PRO A 240 -35.49 39.55 29.55
CA PRO A 240 -34.12 38.97 29.53
C PRO A 240 -33.96 37.56 30.15
N ASP A 241 -32.84 36.89 29.87
CA ASP A 241 -31.99 36.15 30.84
C ASP A 241 -31.12 35.11 30.11
N GLU A 242 -29.80 35.22 30.28
CA GLU A 242 -28.81 34.18 29.92
C GLU A 242 -29.12 32.86 30.63
N PRO A 243 -28.98 31.71 29.94
CA PRO A 243 -28.61 30.48 30.62
C PRO A 243 -27.38 29.81 30.01
N GLU A 244 -26.41 29.59 30.89
CA GLU A 244 -25.46 28.47 30.99
C GLU A 244 -25.31 27.54 29.78
N GLU A 245 -24.08 27.50 29.24
CA GLU A 245 -23.60 26.46 28.32
C GLU A 245 -23.81 25.05 28.90
N PRO A 246 -24.47 24.13 28.18
CA PRO A 246 -24.54 22.73 28.59
C PRO A 246 -23.23 22.01 28.24
N ASP A 247 -22.66 21.37 29.27
CA ASP A 247 -21.55 20.42 29.27
C ASP A 247 -21.75 19.34 28.18
N GLU A 248 -21.12 19.53 27.01
CA GLU A 248 -21.04 18.53 25.94
C GLU A 248 -20.05 17.41 26.30
N ARG A 249 -20.44 16.59 27.29
CA ARG A 249 -20.00 15.20 27.38
C ARG A 249 -21.00 14.30 26.65
N VAL A 250 -21.05 14.42 25.32
CA VAL A 250 -21.74 13.43 24.48
C VAL A 250 -20.75 12.31 24.15
N GLY A 251 -21.11 11.10 24.53
CA GLY A 251 -20.28 9.91 24.45
C GLY A 251 -19.76 9.65 23.05
N ARG A 252 -18.44 9.47 22.95
CA ARG A 252 -17.80 8.79 21.82
C ARG A 252 -18.34 7.37 21.77
N GLU A 253 -19.33 7.13 20.92
CA GLU A 253 -19.66 5.78 20.47
C GLU A 253 -18.40 5.18 19.83
N GLN A 254 -17.95 4.05 20.38
CA GLN A 254 -16.86 3.25 19.82
C GLN A 254 -17.26 2.83 18.40
N ALA A 255 -16.64 3.45 17.40
CA ALA A 255 -16.75 3.02 16.00
C ALA A 255 -16.38 1.53 15.92
N GLY A 256 -17.30 0.72 15.38
CA GLY A 256 -17.25 -0.73 15.42
C GLY A 256 -16.01 -1.35 14.77
N ALA A 257 -15.61 -2.49 15.32
CA ALA A 257 -14.50 -3.36 14.91
C ALA A 257 -14.75 -4.04 13.54
N GLY A 258 -14.83 -3.25 12.48
CA GLY A 258 -14.80 -3.73 11.08
C GLY A 258 -13.36 -3.80 10.54
N PRO A 259 -13.10 -4.57 9.47
CA PRO A 259 -11.80 -4.62 8.83
C PRO A 259 -11.38 -3.23 8.32
N VAL A 260 -10.17 -2.80 8.67
CA VAL A 260 -9.61 -1.52 8.22
C VAL A 260 -9.32 -1.60 6.71
N ALA A 261 -9.97 -0.75 5.92
CA ALA A 261 -9.81 -0.75 4.47
C ALA A 261 -8.35 -0.45 4.05
N GLY A 262 -7.89 -1.15 3.02
CA GLY A 262 -6.60 -0.97 2.36
C GLY A 262 -5.41 -1.67 3.03
N VAL A 263 -5.53 -2.22 4.24
CA VAL A 263 -4.35 -2.71 4.96
C VAL A 263 -3.85 -4.06 4.40
N ALA A 264 -2.52 -4.20 4.24
CA ALA A 264 -1.86 -5.37 3.65
C ALA A 264 -2.12 -6.67 4.45
N ARG A 265 -2.03 -7.84 3.83
CA ARG A 265 -2.08 -9.13 4.54
C ARG A 265 -0.67 -9.54 4.99
N TRP A 266 -0.51 -10.01 6.22
CA TRP A 266 0.74 -10.60 6.71
C TRP A 266 0.48 -11.72 7.71
N VAL A 267 1.47 -12.61 7.86
CA VAL A 267 1.52 -13.70 8.86
C VAL A 267 2.96 -13.75 9.37
N ARG A 268 3.14 -13.77 10.70
CA ARG A 268 4.47 -13.81 11.33
C ARG A 268 4.51 -14.85 12.45
N CYS A 269 5.74 -15.21 12.82
CA CYS A 269 6.02 -16.03 13.99
C CYS A 269 6.34 -15.11 15.18
N PHE A 270 5.84 -15.45 16.36
CA PHE A 270 6.00 -14.67 17.58
C PHE A 270 6.49 -15.55 18.71
N ALA A 271 7.30 -14.97 19.59
CA ALA A 271 7.75 -15.57 20.83
C ALA A 271 7.30 -14.76 22.04
N ASP A 272 7.39 -15.39 23.21
CA ASP A 272 7.25 -14.71 24.50
C ASP A 272 8.40 -13.72 24.72
N ASP A 273 8.08 -12.47 25.06
CA ASP A 273 9.07 -11.46 25.44
C ASP A 273 9.60 -11.78 26.85
N PRO A 274 10.90 -12.14 26.99
CA PRO A 274 11.49 -12.41 28.29
C PRO A 274 11.54 -11.17 29.19
N ALA A 275 11.47 -9.95 28.65
CA ALA A 275 11.46 -8.69 29.40
C ALA A 275 10.07 -8.28 29.91
N ALA A 276 8.99 -8.83 29.33
CA ALA A 276 7.61 -8.50 29.69
C ALA A 276 7.06 -9.29 30.90
N VAL A 277 7.90 -10.08 31.58
CA VAL A 277 7.55 -10.75 32.84
C VAL A 277 7.57 -9.73 33.98
N GLU A 278 6.72 -8.72 33.92
CA GLU A 278 6.37 -7.95 35.11
C GLU A 278 5.54 -8.85 36.03
N ARG A 279 6.04 -9.08 37.25
CA ARG A 279 5.24 -9.70 38.31
C ARG A 279 3.95 -8.90 38.45
N PRO A 280 2.75 -9.52 38.43
CA PRO A 280 1.52 -8.79 38.69
C PRO A 280 1.64 -8.10 40.05
N VAL A 281 1.69 -6.77 40.04
CA VAL A 281 1.69 -5.96 41.26
C VAL A 281 0.28 -6.06 41.83
N LEU A 282 0.16 -6.72 42.99
CA LEU A 282 -1.12 -6.88 43.68
C LEU A 282 -1.68 -5.49 44.05
N PRO A 283 -2.97 -5.22 43.84
CA PRO A 283 -3.65 -4.13 44.52
C PRO A 283 -3.60 -4.45 46.03
N GLY A 284 -2.72 -3.76 46.76
CA GLY A 284 -2.60 -3.87 48.22
C GLY A 284 -1.33 -4.52 48.79
N SER A 285 -0.35 -4.96 47.97
CA SER A 285 0.97 -5.31 48.52
C SER A 285 1.82 -4.04 48.63
N GLY A 286 1.94 -3.50 49.83
CA GLY A 286 2.78 -2.33 50.14
C GLY A 286 4.28 -2.61 50.01
N GLU A 287 4.75 -3.00 48.84
CA GLU A 287 6.17 -3.04 48.49
C GLU A 287 6.50 -1.81 47.64
N THR A 288 7.14 -0.84 48.29
CA THR A 288 7.77 0.31 47.65
C THR A 288 8.92 -0.15 46.74
N LEU A 289 8.85 0.18 45.46
CA LEU A 289 10.00 0.16 44.54
C LEU A 289 11.15 1.02 45.10
N PRO A 290 12.41 0.56 45.09
CA PRO A 290 13.54 1.37 45.51
C PRO A 290 13.90 2.36 44.39
N GLY A 291 13.57 3.64 44.57
CA GLY A 291 14.14 4.70 43.70
C GLY A 291 13.31 5.96 43.43
N GLY A 292 12.09 6.11 43.96
CA GLY A 292 11.29 7.33 43.78
C GLY A 292 11.27 8.19 45.05
N GLN A 293 11.78 9.43 44.98
CA GLN A 293 11.64 10.42 46.05
C GLN A 293 10.15 10.64 46.39
N ALA A 294 9.79 10.44 47.65
CA ALA A 294 8.47 10.76 48.16
C ALA A 294 8.22 12.29 48.12
N PRO A 295 7.09 12.77 47.58
CA PRO A 295 6.71 14.17 47.73
C PRO A 295 6.32 14.48 49.19
N PRO A 296 6.52 15.73 49.67
CA PRO A 296 6.40 16.05 51.08
C PRO A 296 4.94 16.03 51.54
N ALA A 297 4.71 15.43 52.70
CA ALA A 297 3.42 15.39 53.37
C ALA A 297 2.94 16.80 53.75
N MET A 298 1.80 17.23 53.22
CA MET A 298 1.06 18.36 53.77
C MET A 298 0.10 17.88 54.87
N ASN A 299 0.33 18.40 56.07
CA ASN A 299 -0.50 18.22 57.26
C ASN A 299 -1.88 18.87 57.08
N GLY A 300 -2.92 18.17 57.56
CA GLY A 300 -4.30 18.61 57.46
C GLY A 300 -4.73 19.67 58.47
N LYS A 301 -5.83 20.35 58.12
CA LYS A 301 -6.99 20.73 58.95
C LYS A 301 -7.72 21.87 58.24
N ASP A 302 -8.92 21.60 57.71
CA ASP A 302 -10.11 22.46 57.91
C ASP A 302 -11.36 21.95 57.14
N ARG A 303 -12.25 21.26 57.90
CA ARG A 303 -13.73 21.34 57.94
C ARG A 303 -14.58 21.11 56.64
N PRO A 304 -15.93 20.97 56.72
CA PRO A 304 -16.68 19.88 57.37
C PRO A 304 -17.87 19.37 56.51
N GLY A 305 -18.35 18.14 56.79
CA GLY A 305 -19.77 17.78 56.61
C GLY A 305 -20.31 17.61 55.17
N GLY A 306 -20.24 16.38 54.66
CA GLY A 306 -21.04 15.93 53.52
C GLY A 306 -21.26 14.42 53.64
N ARG A 307 -22.52 14.00 53.74
CA ARG A 307 -22.98 12.63 53.95
C ARG A 307 -22.34 11.66 52.94
N SER A 308 -21.51 10.74 53.41
CA SER A 308 -21.10 9.55 52.64
C SER A 308 -22.27 8.57 52.58
N GLY A 309 -23.07 8.70 51.54
CA GLY A 309 -24.03 7.69 51.12
C GLY A 309 -23.64 7.21 49.73
N THR A 310 -22.82 6.17 49.67
CA THR A 310 -22.77 5.13 48.63
C THR A 310 -21.67 4.18 49.06
N GLU A 311 -22.09 3.05 49.62
CA GLU A 311 -21.27 1.85 49.74
C GLU A 311 -20.82 1.47 48.31
N ASN A 312 -19.59 1.82 47.92
CA ASN A 312 -18.92 1.07 46.86
C ASN A 312 -18.57 -0.28 47.47
N GLY A 313 -19.53 -1.20 47.41
CA GLY A 313 -19.31 -2.61 47.72
C GLY A 313 -18.26 -3.16 46.77
N GLU A 314 -17.00 -3.22 47.21
CA GLU A 314 -15.98 -4.01 46.51
C GLU A 314 -16.51 -5.43 46.38
N ARG A 315 -16.75 -5.84 45.14
CA ARG A 315 -17.23 -7.19 44.82
C ARG A 315 -16.20 -8.18 45.39
N PRO A 316 -16.60 -9.16 46.20
CA PRO A 316 -15.65 -10.13 46.77
C PRO A 316 -14.87 -10.82 45.66
N VAL A 317 -13.54 -10.88 45.78
CA VAL A 317 -12.65 -11.51 44.79
C VAL A 317 -12.11 -12.82 45.35
N ARG A 318 -12.39 -13.93 44.67
CA ARG A 318 -11.84 -15.25 44.95
C ARG A 318 -10.43 -15.34 44.40
N ARG A 319 -9.46 -15.68 45.26
CA ARG A 319 -8.05 -15.86 44.89
C ARG A 319 -7.69 -17.33 44.83
N VAL A 320 -7.03 -17.74 43.75
CA VAL A 320 -6.57 -19.12 43.54
C VAL A 320 -5.10 -19.08 43.15
N GLU A 321 -4.29 -19.86 43.83
CA GLU A 321 -2.87 -20.01 43.53
C GLU A 321 -2.61 -21.40 42.95
N ILE A 322 -1.98 -21.44 41.79
CA ILE A 322 -1.61 -22.65 41.05
C ILE A 322 -0.09 -22.62 40.87
N ASP A 323 0.65 -23.25 41.77
CA ASP A 323 2.12 -23.27 41.68
C ASP A 323 2.61 -24.02 40.44
N ASP A 324 1.93 -25.10 40.07
CA ASP A 324 2.25 -25.90 38.89
C ASP A 324 0.96 -26.36 38.19
N PRO A 325 0.65 -25.84 36.99
CA PRO A 325 -0.57 -26.20 36.27
C PRO A 325 -0.56 -27.64 35.74
N LEU A 326 0.59 -28.32 35.71
CA LEU A 326 0.71 -29.74 35.32
C LEU A 326 0.62 -30.71 36.51
N ARG A 327 0.49 -30.20 37.75
CA ARG A 327 0.37 -31.04 38.94
C ARG A 327 -0.98 -31.78 38.95
N PRO A 328 -1.03 -33.06 39.33
CA PRO A 328 -2.30 -33.76 39.55
C PRO A 328 -3.20 -32.98 40.54
N GLY A 329 -4.45 -32.73 40.18
CA GLY A 329 -5.40 -31.96 41.01
C GLY A 329 -5.44 -30.45 40.75
N ALA A 330 -4.48 -29.88 40.00
CA ALA A 330 -4.40 -28.43 39.76
C ALA A 330 -5.57 -27.93 38.89
N VAL A 331 -5.90 -28.68 37.83
CA VAL A 331 -7.02 -28.37 36.93
C VAL A 331 -8.35 -28.43 37.70
N GLU A 332 -8.56 -29.47 38.51
CA GLU A 332 -9.76 -29.62 39.33
C GLU A 332 -9.93 -28.49 40.33
N THR A 333 -8.83 -28.06 40.94
CA THR A 333 -8.81 -26.91 41.86
C THR A 333 -9.22 -25.62 41.14
N LEU A 334 -8.60 -25.36 39.98
CA LEU A 334 -8.89 -24.18 39.16
C LEU A 334 -10.35 -24.16 38.70
N VAL A 335 -10.84 -25.26 38.14
CA VAL A 335 -12.21 -25.38 37.63
C VAL A 335 -13.23 -25.25 38.75
N THR A 336 -12.98 -25.83 39.93
CA THR A 336 -13.86 -25.68 41.09
C THR A 336 -13.97 -24.21 41.51
N ALA A 337 -12.85 -23.50 41.61
CA ALA A 337 -12.86 -22.11 42.00
C ALA A 337 -13.54 -21.19 40.97
N VAL A 338 -13.35 -21.45 39.67
CA VAL A 338 -14.07 -20.74 38.60
C VAL A 338 -15.58 -20.93 38.75
N ARG A 339 -16.04 -22.17 38.96
CA ARG A 339 -17.47 -22.48 39.11
C ARG A 339 -18.07 -21.82 40.36
N GLU A 340 -17.33 -21.80 41.46
CA GLU A 340 -17.74 -21.11 42.69
C GLU A 340 -17.81 -19.60 42.51
N ALA A 341 -16.85 -18.99 41.82
CA ALA A 341 -16.86 -17.55 41.53
C ALA A 341 -18.04 -17.16 40.64
N ILE A 342 -18.31 -17.93 39.57
CA ILE A 342 -19.48 -17.73 38.70
C ILE A 342 -20.78 -17.89 39.50
N ALA A 343 -20.89 -18.93 40.33
CA ALA A 343 -22.10 -19.18 41.13
C ALA A 343 -22.33 -18.12 42.23
N GLY A 344 -21.25 -17.58 42.80
CA GLY A 344 -21.30 -16.57 43.86
C GLY A 344 -21.39 -15.12 43.35
N GLY A 345 -21.22 -14.88 42.04
CA GLY A 345 -21.11 -13.52 41.49
C GLY A 345 -19.87 -12.77 42.00
N GLU A 346 -18.82 -13.52 42.33
CA GLU A 346 -17.53 -13.04 42.86
C GLU A 346 -16.57 -12.73 41.70
N GLY A 347 -15.65 -11.79 41.89
CA GLY A 347 -14.50 -11.65 41.00
C GLY A 347 -13.53 -12.84 41.14
N LEU A 348 -12.67 -13.07 40.15
CA LEU A 348 -11.67 -14.14 40.19
C LEU A 348 -10.26 -13.57 39.95
N ALA A 349 -9.31 -13.97 40.78
CA ALA A 349 -7.89 -13.69 40.58
C ALA A 349 -7.11 -15.01 40.66
N VAL A 350 -6.42 -15.34 39.56
CA VAL A 350 -5.61 -16.56 39.46
C VAL A 350 -4.14 -16.19 39.41
N LEU A 351 -3.36 -16.73 40.35
CA LEU A 351 -1.91 -16.62 40.40
C LEU A 351 -1.33 -17.94 39.91
N CYS A 352 -0.57 -17.91 38.82
CA CYS A 352 0.12 -19.06 38.26
C CYS A 352 1.49 -18.61 37.76
N GLU A 353 2.54 -19.39 38.02
CA GLU A 353 3.83 -19.14 37.39
C GLU A 353 3.76 -19.50 35.90
N GLY A 354 4.13 -18.55 35.03
CA GLY A 354 4.13 -18.71 33.57
C GLY A 354 2.80 -18.37 32.88
N ASP A 355 2.73 -18.61 31.57
CA ASP A 355 1.62 -18.17 30.72
C ASP A 355 0.61 -19.28 30.38
N ALA A 356 0.75 -20.47 30.97
CA ALA A 356 -0.02 -21.67 30.62
C ALA A 356 -1.55 -21.47 30.73
N LEU A 357 -2.00 -20.59 31.63
CA LEU A 357 -3.43 -20.31 31.84
C LEU A 357 -3.93 -19.05 31.11
N SER A 358 -3.07 -18.32 30.39
CA SER A 358 -3.40 -17.04 29.76
C SER A 358 -4.61 -17.12 28.83
N GLY A 359 -4.59 -18.04 27.86
CA GLY A 359 -5.70 -18.23 26.93
C GLY A 359 -6.99 -18.69 27.63
N PHE A 360 -6.89 -19.48 28.71
CA PHE A 360 -8.04 -19.90 29.51
C PHE A 360 -8.69 -18.71 30.22
N LEU A 361 -7.90 -17.89 30.91
CA LEU A 361 -8.39 -16.69 31.61
C LEU A 361 -8.95 -15.65 30.64
N ALA A 362 -8.32 -15.45 29.48
CA ALA A 362 -8.82 -14.56 28.43
C ALA A 362 -10.15 -15.05 27.84
N SER A 363 -10.30 -16.37 27.64
CA SER A 363 -11.57 -16.97 27.19
C SER A 363 -12.67 -16.79 28.24
N LEU A 364 -12.36 -17.06 29.51
CA LEU A 364 -13.28 -16.86 30.63
C LEU A 364 -13.71 -15.41 30.78
N GLY A 365 -12.80 -14.44 30.67
CA GLY A 365 -13.16 -13.02 30.75
C GLY A 365 -14.13 -12.58 29.65
N ARG A 366 -13.99 -13.15 28.44
CA ARG A 366 -14.93 -12.92 27.32
C ARG A 366 -16.28 -13.61 27.51
N GLU A 367 -16.29 -14.79 28.12
CA GLU A 367 -17.51 -15.58 28.38
C GLU A 367 -18.27 -15.07 29.62
N HIS A 368 -17.55 -14.55 30.61
CA HIS A 368 -18.05 -14.11 31.91
C HIS A 368 -17.38 -12.78 32.35
N PRO A 369 -17.76 -11.63 31.74
CA PRO A 369 -17.17 -10.33 32.05
C PRO A 369 -17.27 -9.94 33.54
N ASP A 370 -18.29 -10.47 34.23
CA ASP A 370 -18.52 -10.26 35.67
C ASP A 370 -17.38 -10.73 36.59
N LEU A 371 -16.53 -11.65 36.12
CA LEU A 371 -15.41 -12.17 36.90
C LEU A 371 -14.30 -11.13 37.12
N GLY A 372 -14.33 -9.99 36.42
CA GLY A 372 -13.30 -8.96 36.55
C GLY A 372 -11.90 -9.43 36.18
N LEU A 373 -11.81 -10.51 35.39
CA LEU A 373 -10.57 -10.97 34.81
C LEU A 373 -10.13 -9.91 33.81
N ASP A 374 -9.06 -9.20 34.11
CA ASP A 374 -8.38 -8.40 33.10
C ASP A 374 -8.00 -9.38 31.99
N ALA A 375 -8.47 -9.15 30.77
CA ALA A 375 -8.40 -10.12 29.66
C ALA A 375 -6.95 -10.40 29.19
N GLY A 376 -5.96 -10.01 29.99
CA GLY A 376 -4.55 -9.96 29.68
C GLY A 376 -4.34 -9.03 28.50
N ARG A 377 -3.75 -7.86 28.72
CA ARG A 377 -2.97 -7.29 27.61
C ARG A 377 -2.05 -8.42 27.12
N PRO A 378 -2.01 -8.76 25.82
CA PRO A 378 -1.11 -9.79 25.34
C PRO A 378 0.30 -9.42 25.82
N CYS A 379 0.77 -10.10 26.87
CA CYS A 379 2.04 -9.79 27.50
C CYS A 379 3.11 -9.98 26.42
N GLY A 380 4.04 -9.02 26.34
CA GLY A 380 5.00 -8.80 25.26
C GLY A 380 5.22 -10.00 24.36
N LYS A 381 4.76 -9.91 23.12
CA LYS A 381 5.14 -10.87 22.08
C LYS A 381 6.06 -10.15 21.13
N VAL A 382 7.22 -10.75 20.87
CA VAL A 382 8.18 -10.19 19.92
C VAL A 382 8.11 -11.01 18.63
N PRO A 383 8.02 -10.38 17.45
CA PRO A 383 8.16 -11.10 16.20
C PRO A 383 9.53 -11.79 16.13
N LEU A 384 9.54 -13.03 15.67
CA LEU A 384 10.77 -13.80 15.44
C LEU A 384 11.32 -13.49 14.05
N ASP A 385 12.62 -13.23 13.99
CA ASP A 385 13.38 -13.19 12.75
C ASP A 385 13.88 -14.62 12.46
N LEU A 386 13.51 -15.18 11.31
CA LEU A 386 13.78 -16.57 10.97
C LEU A 386 14.71 -16.62 9.76
N ASP A 387 15.97 -16.98 9.98
CA ASP A 387 16.97 -17.10 8.92
C ASP A 387 16.64 -18.18 7.89
N GLY A 388 15.94 -19.26 8.26
CA GLY A 388 15.34 -20.26 7.37
C GLY A 388 16.29 -21.05 6.47
N GLN A 389 17.61 -20.79 6.56
CA GLN A 389 18.65 -21.37 5.69
C GLN A 389 19.32 -22.63 6.27
N GLY A 390 18.99 -23.02 7.51
CA GLY A 390 19.59 -24.20 8.14
C GLY A 390 19.14 -25.53 7.53
N PRO A 391 19.82 -26.64 7.83
CA PRO A 391 19.39 -27.97 7.42
C PRO A 391 18.14 -28.40 8.20
N LEU A 392 17.32 -29.25 7.59
CA LEU A 392 16.21 -29.90 8.30
C LEU A 392 16.73 -30.90 9.36
N PRO A 393 16.00 -31.12 10.46
CA PRO A 393 16.43 -31.98 11.56
C PRO A 393 16.26 -33.49 11.27
N VAL A 394 15.69 -33.84 10.13
CA VAL A 394 15.41 -35.21 9.67
C VAL A 394 15.88 -35.39 8.23
N GLY A 395 16.19 -36.63 7.85
CA GLY A 395 16.56 -37.02 6.50
C GLY A 395 15.97 -38.36 6.06
N PRO A 396 16.48 -38.98 4.98
CA PRO A 396 15.87 -40.18 4.39
C PRO A 396 15.85 -41.43 5.29
N ALA A 397 16.73 -41.49 6.29
CA ALA A 397 16.82 -42.58 7.25
C ALA A 397 15.89 -42.40 8.47
N ASP A 398 15.26 -41.24 8.60
CA ASP A 398 14.42 -40.91 9.75
C ASP A 398 12.95 -41.31 9.52
N VAL A 399 12.27 -41.60 10.63
CA VAL A 399 10.83 -41.91 10.66
C VAL A 399 10.15 -40.89 11.57
N VAL A 400 9.18 -40.16 11.02
CA VAL A 400 8.40 -39.15 11.72
C VAL A 400 7.04 -39.73 12.07
N LEU A 401 6.77 -39.90 13.37
CA LEU A 401 5.47 -40.32 13.88
C LEU A 401 4.54 -39.10 13.99
N VAL A 402 3.40 -39.14 13.32
CA VAL A 402 2.40 -38.07 13.30
C VAL A 402 1.11 -38.59 13.90
N SER A 403 0.67 -38.01 15.02
CA SER A 403 -0.62 -38.37 15.63
C SER A 403 -1.72 -37.36 15.29
N GLY A 404 -2.95 -37.83 15.14
CA GLY A 404 -4.12 -37.01 14.78
C GLY A 404 -4.35 -36.90 13.28
N THR A 405 -3.91 -37.92 12.53
CA THR A 405 -3.91 -37.91 11.06
C THR A 405 -5.28 -38.32 10.51
N GLY A 406 -6.00 -37.35 9.97
CA GLY A 406 -7.27 -37.53 9.28
C GLY A 406 -7.66 -36.31 8.45
N GLU A 407 -7.35 -35.10 8.91
CA GLU A 407 -7.58 -33.82 8.20
C GLU A 407 -6.59 -32.75 8.72
N GLY A 408 -6.30 -31.71 7.93
CA GLY A 408 -5.77 -30.43 8.43
C GLY A 408 -4.24 -30.26 8.54
N ILE A 409 -3.84 -29.39 9.47
CA ILE A 409 -2.50 -28.77 9.60
C ILE A 409 -1.37 -29.81 9.68
N ALA A 410 -1.56 -30.85 10.49
CA ALA A 410 -0.57 -31.88 10.74
C ALA A 410 -0.21 -32.68 9.48
N ALA A 411 -1.20 -33.02 8.67
CA ALA A 411 -0.98 -33.77 7.43
C ALA A 411 -0.20 -32.93 6.41
N ALA A 412 -0.60 -31.67 6.20
CA ALA A 412 0.08 -30.76 5.27
C ALA A 412 1.55 -30.53 5.66
N CYS A 413 1.81 -30.26 6.94
CA CYS A 413 3.17 -30.09 7.47
C CYS A 413 4.01 -31.37 7.36
N ALA A 414 3.44 -32.54 7.66
CA ALA A 414 4.16 -33.81 7.57
C ALA A 414 4.50 -34.19 6.12
N MET A 415 3.58 -33.98 5.19
CA MET A 415 3.81 -34.18 3.76
C MET A 415 4.94 -33.31 3.24
N ALA A 416 4.88 -32.00 3.51
CA ALA A 416 5.93 -31.07 3.09
C ALA A 416 7.30 -31.42 3.70
N LEU A 417 7.32 -31.87 4.96
CA LEU A 417 8.54 -32.34 5.61
C LEU A 417 9.11 -33.60 4.94
N ALA A 418 8.26 -34.58 4.62
CA ALA A 418 8.69 -35.79 3.93
C ALA A 418 9.21 -35.52 2.52
N GLU A 419 8.58 -34.60 1.78
CA GLU A 419 9.05 -34.16 0.46
C GLU A 419 10.40 -33.46 0.53
N ALA A 420 10.57 -32.55 1.48
CA ALA A 420 11.80 -31.77 1.60
C ALA A 420 12.99 -32.56 2.18
N SER A 421 12.73 -33.61 2.99
CA SER A 421 13.79 -34.37 3.68
C SER A 421 13.97 -35.82 3.21
N GLY A 422 12.97 -36.39 2.53
CA GLY A 422 12.92 -37.81 2.18
C GLY A 422 12.59 -38.77 3.33
N CYS A 423 12.20 -38.27 4.52
CA CYS A 423 11.86 -39.10 5.67
C CYS A 423 10.61 -39.96 5.44
N ALA A 424 10.44 -41.01 6.24
CA ALA A 424 9.19 -41.79 6.26
C ALA A 424 8.18 -41.23 7.25
N LEU A 425 6.89 -41.39 6.95
CA LEU A 425 5.78 -40.96 7.79
C LEU A 425 5.07 -42.16 8.45
N ALA A 426 5.11 -42.23 9.77
CA ALA A 426 4.32 -43.16 10.57
C ALA A 426 3.07 -42.41 11.06
N LEU A 427 1.89 -42.72 10.51
CA LEU A 427 0.65 -42.00 10.79
C LEU A 427 -0.20 -42.76 11.80
N LEU A 428 -0.76 -42.06 12.79
CA LEU A 428 -1.56 -42.64 13.86
C LEU A 428 -2.82 -41.83 14.12
N GLY A 429 -3.98 -42.49 14.13
CA GLY A 429 -5.26 -41.84 14.43
C GLY A 429 -6.38 -42.82 14.76
N ARG A 430 -7.57 -42.30 15.11
CA ARG A 430 -8.76 -43.12 15.41
C ARG A 430 -9.54 -43.55 14.16
N GLY A 431 -9.26 -42.91 13.02
CA GLY A 431 -9.89 -43.21 11.73
C GLY A 431 -9.61 -44.65 11.27
N ARG A 432 -10.44 -45.12 10.32
CA ARG A 432 -10.24 -46.42 9.68
C ARG A 432 -10.20 -46.22 8.16
N PRO A 433 -9.10 -46.64 7.48
CA PRO A 433 -9.03 -46.60 6.03
C PRO A 433 -10.25 -47.28 5.40
N GLY A 434 -10.85 -46.65 4.39
CA GLY A 434 -12.07 -47.13 3.72
C GLY A 434 -13.40 -46.79 4.40
N HIS A 435 -13.39 -46.25 5.63
CA HIS A 435 -14.58 -45.66 6.28
C HIS A 435 -14.46 -44.14 6.46
N ASP A 436 -13.24 -43.64 6.50
CA ASP A 436 -12.91 -42.22 6.53
C ASP A 436 -12.36 -41.81 5.16
N ALA A 437 -13.18 -41.07 4.41
CA ALA A 437 -12.83 -40.62 3.07
C ALA A 437 -11.64 -39.67 3.07
N ILE A 438 -11.53 -38.78 4.08
CA ILE A 438 -10.46 -37.79 4.15
C ILE A 438 -9.13 -38.49 4.45
N LEU A 439 -9.12 -39.44 5.39
CA LEU A 439 -7.95 -40.27 5.65
C LEU A 439 -7.54 -41.07 4.39
N THR A 440 -8.53 -41.60 3.66
CA THR A 440 -8.26 -42.38 2.43
C THR A 440 -7.59 -41.48 1.39
N ASP A 441 -8.11 -40.27 1.16
CA ASP A 441 -7.53 -39.28 0.24
C ASP A 441 -6.10 -38.91 0.63
N VAL A 442 -5.82 -38.70 1.93
CA VAL A 442 -4.46 -38.39 2.42
C VAL A 442 -3.49 -39.54 2.16
N LEU A 443 -3.89 -40.79 2.39
CA LEU A 443 -3.04 -41.96 2.15
C LEU A 443 -2.79 -42.16 0.64
N GLU A 444 -3.80 -41.95 -0.20
CA GLU A 444 -3.66 -41.98 -1.66
C GLU A 444 -2.75 -40.88 -2.18
N GLU A 445 -2.84 -39.67 -1.61
CA GLU A 445 -1.97 -38.54 -1.92
C GLU A 445 -0.50 -38.86 -1.59
N LEU A 446 -0.24 -39.40 -0.39
CA LEU A 446 1.09 -39.82 0.03
C LEU A 446 1.67 -40.90 -0.91
N ALA A 447 0.84 -41.86 -1.31
CA ALA A 447 1.23 -42.90 -2.27
C ALA A 447 1.55 -42.31 -3.65
N ARG A 448 0.74 -41.37 -4.14
CA ARG A 448 0.93 -40.72 -5.45
C ARG A 448 2.22 -39.92 -5.51
N ARG A 449 2.61 -39.30 -4.40
CA ARG A 449 3.86 -38.54 -4.26
C ARG A 449 5.08 -39.42 -3.97
N GLY A 450 4.90 -40.74 -3.85
CA GLY A 450 5.99 -41.68 -3.59
C GLY A 450 6.58 -41.57 -2.18
N ILE A 451 5.84 -41.00 -1.22
CA ILE A 451 6.29 -40.85 0.17
C ILE A 451 6.18 -42.21 0.87
N ARG A 452 7.26 -42.66 1.52
CA ARG A 452 7.23 -43.88 2.35
C ARG A 452 6.38 -43.61 3.58
N HIS A 453 5.29 -44.34 3.75
CA HIS A 453 4.38 -44.13 4.87
C HIS A 453 3.76 -45.44 5.37
N GLY A 454 3.20 -45.38 6.58
CA GLY A 454 2.40 -46.44 7.20
C GLY A 454 1.34 -45.82 8.09
N TYR A 455 0.24 -46.54 8.32
CA TYR A 455 -0.87 -46.06 9.14
C TYR A 455 -1.29 -47.13 10.15
N ALA A 456 -1.49 -46.74 11.42
CA ALA A 456 -2.05 -47.61 12.44
C ALA A 456 -3.21 -46.90 13.17
N THR A 457 -4.29 -47.65 13.46
CA THR A 457 -5.43 -47.13 14.21
C THR A 457 -5.18 -47.27 15.71
N ALA A 458 -5.24 -46.17 16.46
CA ALA A 458 -5.17 -46.17 17.93
C ALA A 458 -5.79 -44.89 18.53
N ASP A 459 -6.36 -45.01 19.72
CA ASP A 459 -6.56 -43.87 20.62
C ASP A 459 -5.27 -43.58 21.38
N VAL A 460 -4.66 -42.41 21.14
CA VAL A 460 -3.44 -42.00 21.85
C VAL A 460 -3.65 -41.86 23.35
N GLY A 461 -4.88 -41.60 23.81
CA GLY A 461 -5.21 -41.55 25.23
C GLY A 461 -5.07 -42.89 25.94
N ASP A 462 -5.13 -44.01 25.21
CA ASP A 462 -4.92 -45.36 25.74
C ASP A 462 -3.47 -45.81 25.56
N ALA A 463 -2.78 -46.07 26.67
CA ALA A 463 -1.37 -46.46 26.66
C ALA A 463 -1.11 -47.80 25.97
N GLY A 464 -2.06 -48.75 26.04
CA GLY A 464 -1.94 -50.06 25.43
C GLY A 464 -2.10 -49.98 23.91
N GLU A 465 -3.11 -49.26 23.43
CA GLU A 465 -3.32 -49.03 22.00
C GLU A 465 -2.17 -48.25 21.36
N ALA A 466 -1.75 -47.13 21.97
CA ALA A 466 -0.63 -46.33 21.50
C ALA A 466 0.66 -47.16 21.38
N ALA A 467 0.99 -47.94 22.42
CA ALA A 467 2.19 -48.77 22.40
C ALA A 467 2.10 -49.91 21.37
N HIS A 468 0.91 -50.45 21.09
CA HIS A 468 0.73 -51.47 20.06
C HIS A 468 0.91 -50.88 18.65
N ALA A 469 0.25 -49.77 18.36
CA ALA A 469 0.34 -49.08 17.07
C ALA A 469 1.77 -48.61 16.75
N VAL A 470 2.48 -48.07 17.74
CA VAL A 470 3.90 -47.69 17.57
C VAL A 470 4.75 -48.90 17.21
N ARG A 471 4.62 -50.04 17.91
CA ARG A 471 5.37 -51.26 17.58
C ARG A 471 5.08 -51.78 16.17
N GLU A 472 3.83 -51.70 15.73
CA GLU A 472 3.43 -52.08 14.38
C GLU A 472 4.11 -51.20 13.33
N LEU A 473 4.05 -49.87 13.50
CA LEU A 473 4.67 -48.90 12.60
C LEU A 473 6.20 -49.03 12.58
N GLU A 474 6.84 -49.22 13.74
CA GLU A 474 8.29 -49.40 13.81
C GLU A 474 8.76 -50.70 13.16
N SER A 475 7.95 -51.76 13.21
CA SER A 475 8.26 -53.04 12.56
C SER A 475 8.29 -52.95 11.03
N THR A 476 7.60 -51.96 10.46
CA THR A 476 7.46 -51.77 9.01
C THR A 476 8.35 -50.64 8.46
N LEU A 477 8.48 -49.54 9.20
CA LEU A 477 9.18 -48.33 8.73
C LEU A 477 10.56 -48.12 9.37
N GLY A 478 10.82 -48.73 10.52
CA GLY A 478 11.99 -48.48 11.36
C GLY A 478 11.67 -47.63 12.61
N PRO A 479 12.66 -47.44 13.50
CA PRO A 479 12.46 -46.75 14.78
C PRO A 479 12.05 -45.28 14.57
N VAL A 480 11.12 -44.80 15.39
CA VAL A 480 10.66 -43.39 15.35
C VAL A 480 11.77 -42.47 15.85
N THR A 481 12.16 -41.49 15.03
CA THR A 481 13.20 -40.51 15.38
C THR A 481 12.65 -39.11 15.66
N MET A 482 11.43 -38.81 15.22
CA MET A 482 10.73 -37.55 15.50
C MET A 482 9.24 -37.80 15.75
N VAL A 483 8.64 -37.04 16.66
CA VAL A 483 7.19 -37.05 16.91
C VAL A 483 6.60 -35.69 16.56
N ILE A 484 5.55 -35.68 15.74
CA ILE A 484 4.65 -34.56 15.50
C ILE A 484 3.29 -34.90 16.13
N HIS A 485 2.95 -34.22 17.21
CA HIS A 485 1.72 -34.48 17.95
C HIS A 485 0.70 -33.37 17.71
N SER A 486 -0.41 -33.71 17.05
CA SER A 486 -1.55 -32.83 16.79
C SER A 486 -2.82 -33.53 17.24
N ALA A 487 -3.08 -33.60 18.53
CA ALA A 487 -4.26 -34.28 19.05
C ALA A 487 -5.54 -33.45 18.88
N ASP A 488 -6.47 -33.98 18.10
CA ASP A 488 -7.78 -33.37 17.91
C ASP A 488 -8.80 -33.89 18.95
N ALA A 489 -9.55 -32.97 19.56
CA ALA A 489 -10.65 -33.29 20.45
C ALA A 489 -11.94 -32.72 19.86
N ASP A 490 -13.06 -33.31 20.29
CA ASP A 490 -14.43 -33.09 19.81
C ASP A 490 -14.81 -31.61 19.60
N ARG A 491 -15.83 -31.38 18.75
CA ARG A 491 -16.27 -30.05 18.27
C ARG A 491 -16.32 -28.97 19.36
N PRO A 492 -15.91 -27.71 19.06
CA PRO A 492 -16.09 -26.59 19.97
C PRO A 492 -17.58 -26.43 20.33
N GLY A 493 -17.86 -26.31 21.64
CA GLY A 493 -19.21 -26.06 22.13
C GLY A 493 -19.17 -25.25 23.41
N ARG A 494 -20.08 -24.28 23.55
CA ARG A 494 -20.26 -23.55 24.82
C ARG A 494 -20.70 -24.54 25.90
N SER A 495 -19.78 -24.95 26.75
CA SER A 495 -20.09 -25.80 27.90
C SER A 495 -20.58 -24.90 29.04
N ALA A 496 -21.90 -24.70 29.15
CA ALA A 496 -22.50 -23.95 30.27
C ALA A 496 -22.16 -24.55 31.66
N GLY A 497 -21.68 -25.80 31.72
CA GLY A 497 -21.41 -26.53 32.96
C GLY A 497 -19.95 -26.58 33.43
N LEU A 498 -18.96 -26.20 32.60
CA LEU A 498 -17.52 -26.33 32.88
C LEU A 498 -17.18 -27.65 33.61
N THR A 499 -17.62 -28.80 33.07
CA THR A 499 -17.54 -30.07 33.79
C THR A 499 -16.16 -30.72 33.66
N ALA A 500 -15.77 -31.54 34.65
CA ALA A 500 -14.51 -32.29 34.58
C ALA A 500 -14.45 -33.22 33.34
N GLU A 501 -15.61 -33.72 32.88
CA GLU A 501 -15.71 -34.51 31.65
C GLU A 501 -15.38 -33.67 30.41
N ASP A 502 -15.89 -32.44 30.33
CA ASP A 502 -15.60 -31.52 29.22
C ASP A 502 -14.10 -31.22 29.12
N PHE A 503 -13.45 -30.90 30.24
CA PHE A 503 -12.00 -30.69 30.26
C PHE A 503 -11.22 -31.96 29.92
N GLY A 504 -11.65 -33.11 30.45
CA GLY A 504 -11.04 -34.42 30.17
C GLY A 504 -11.00 -34.74 28.67
N ARG A 505 -12.09 -34.43 27.93
CA ARG A 505 -12.17 -34.65 26.47
C ARG A 505 -11.10 -33.88 25.68
N HIS A 506 -10.66 -32.71 26.16
CA HIS A 506 -9.62 -31.91 25.49
C HIS A 506 -8.22 -32.21 26.02
N ILE A 507 -8.07 -32.47 27.32
CA ILE A 507 -6.79 -32.68 27.99
C ILE A 507 -6.21 -34.07 27.69
N VAL A 508 -7.01 -35.14 27.81
CA VAL A 508 -6.53 -36.52 27.67
C VAL A 508 -5.84 -36.78 26.32
N PRO A 509 -6.44 -36.50 25.16
CA PRO A 509 -5.80 -36.82 23.89
C PRO A 509 -4.52 -35.99 23.63
N ARG A 510 -4.38 -34.81 24.25
CA ARG A 510 -3.22 -33.91 24.10
C ARG A 510 -2.08 -34.22 25.06
N LEU A 511 -2.36 -34.23 26.37
CA LEU A 511 -1.32 -34.41 27.38
C LEU A 511 -1.00 -35.89 27.58
N THR A 512 -2.01 -36.67 27.99
CA THR A 512 -1.85 -38.10 28.20
C THR A 512 -1.47 -38.80 26.90
N GLY A 513 -2.04 -38.37 25.78
CA GLY A 513 -1.67 -38.85 24.46
C GLY A 513 -0.19 -38.63 24.13
N LEU A 514 0.33 -37.42 24.32
CA LEU A 514 1.75 -37.14 24.14
C LEU A 514 2.62 -38.03 25.06
N ASP A 515 2.27 -38.12 26.34
CA ASP A 515 3.03 -38.92 27.32
C ASP A 515 3.07 -40.40 26.94
N ASN A 516 1.95 -40.96 26.45
CA ASN A 516 1.88 -42.34 25.98
C ASN A 516 2.77 -42.58 24.75
N LEU A 517 2.79 -41.64 23.79
CA LEU A 517 3.65 -41.72 22.61
C LEU A 517 5.13 -41.63 22.99
N LEU A 518 5.49 -40.73 23.90
CA LEU A 518 6.87 -40.60 24.40
C LEU A 518 7.31 -41.79 25.26
N ALA A 519 6.39 -42.49 25.92
CA ALA A 519 6.69 -43.74 26.63
C ALA A 519 6.88 -44.92 25.67
N ALA A 520 6.22 -44.89 24.50
CA ALA A 520 6.30 -45.93 23.48
C ALA A 520 7.46 -45.73 22.48
N THR A 521 8.05 -44.53 22.43
CA THR A 521 9.11 -44.15 21.48
C THR A 521 10.31 -43.53 22.19
N ALA A 522 11.41 -43.27 21.47
CA ALA A 522 12.55 -42.52 21.99
C ALA A 522 12.98 -41.43 20.97
N PRO A 523 12.12 -40.43 20.71
CA PRO A 523 12.35 -39.49 19.62
C PRO A 523 13.47 -38.51 19.98
N ARG A 524 14.24 -38.11 18.96
CA ARG A 524 15.27 -37.06 19.09
C ARG A 524 14.66 -35.67 19.11
N ARG A 525 13.47 -35.52 18.53
CA ARG A 525 12.75 -34.25 18.39
C ARG A 525 11.26 -34.47 18.62
N VAL A 526 10.65 -33.55 19.35
CA VAL A 526 9.21 -33.53 19.62
C VAL A 526 8.68 -32.18 19.17
N VAL A 527 7.67 -32.21 18.31
CA VAL A 527 6.92 -31.04 17.87
C VAL A 527 5.46 -31.26 18.19
N THR A 528 4.80 -30.25 18.73
CA THR A 528 3.37 -30.31 19.01
C THR A 528 2.66 -29.13 18.38
N PHE A 529 1.48 -29.35 17.82
CA PHE A 529 0.66 -28.31 17.24
C PHE A 529 -0.47 -27.93 18.20
N GLY A 530 -0.53 -26.64 18.52
CA GLY A 530 -1.58 -26.01 19.28
C GLY A 530 -2.31 -24.96 18.44
N SER A 531 -3.03 -24.07 19.11
CA SER A 531 -3.84 -23.04 18.47
C SER A 531 -3.63 -21.72 19.21
N VAL A 532 -3.59 -20.60 18.48
CA VAL A 532 -3.49 -19.25 19.05
C VAL A 532 -4.55 -18.94 20.12
N ALA A 533 -5.72 -19.61 20.08
CA ALA A 533 -6.71 -19.53 21.16
C ALA A 533 -6.19 -19.98 22.54
N GLY A 534 -5.22 -20.89 22.61
CA GLY A 534 -4.55 -21.32 23.85
C GLY A 534 -3.65 -20.25 24.47
N ARG A 535 -3.39 -19.16 23.73
CA ARG A 535 -2.53 -18.05 24.16
C ARG A 535 -3.32 -16.75 24.31
N TYR A 536 -4.24 -16.45 23.39
CA TYR A 536 -5.00 -15.20 23.36
C TYR A 536 -6.49 -15.36 23.73
N GLY A 537 -6.95 -16.60 23.93
CA GLY A 537 -8.34 -16.92 24.23
C GLY A 537 -9.27 -16.89 23.03
N LEU A 538 -10.41 -17.60 23.15
CA LEU A 538 -11.50 -17.64 22.18
C LEU A 538 -12.81 -17.73 22.95
N ALA A 539 -13.78 -16.86 22.62
CA ALA A 539 -15.08 -16.91 23.27
C ALA A 539 -15.79 -18.25 22.97
N GLY A 540 -16.24 -18.94 24.02
CA GLY A 540 -16.78 -20.31 23.95
C GLY A 540 -15.71 -21.41 23.90
N GLY A 541 -14.43 -21.06 24.07
CA GLY A 541 -13.27 -21.92 23.89
C GLY A 541 -12.45 -22.21 25.15
N SER A 542 -12.95 -21.86 26.35
CA SER A 542 -12.22 -22.02 27.61
C SER A 542 -11.61 -23.42 27.83
N HIS A 543 -12.36 -24.50 27.59
CA HIS A 543 -11.87 -25.88 27.73
C HIS A 543 -10.69 -26.19 26.80
N ARG A 544 -10.76 -25.71 25.54
CA ARG A 544 -9.71 -25.89 24.54
C ARG A 544 -8.50 -25.07 24.94
N ALA A 545 -8.69 -23.80 25.27
CA ALA A 545 -7.62 -22.88 25.62
C ALA A 545 -6.79 -23.38 26.82
N LEU A 546 -7.45 -23.98 27.83
CA LEU A 546 -6.74 -24.62 28.95
C LEU A 546 -5.88 -25.80 28.47
N ALA A 547 -6.45 -26.74 27.70
CA ALA A 547 -5.72 -27.91 27.24
C ALA A 547 -4.51 -27.55 26.36
N GLU A 548 -4.65 -26.55 25.47
CA GLU A 548 -3.55 -26.05 24.64
C GLU A 548 -2.44 -25.40 25.48
N GLY A 549 -2.81 -24.57 26.46
CA GLY A 549 -1.84 -23.94 27.36
C GLY A 549 -1.08 -24.94 28.23
N LEU A 550 -1.74 -26.01 28.69
CA LEU A 550 -1.09 -27.10 29.40
C LEU A 550 -0.16 -27.94 28.50
N LEU A 551 -0.57 -28.21 27.26
CA LEU A 551 0.28 -28.90 26.28
C LEU A 551 1.55 -28.08 26.00
N ARG A 552 1.42 -26.76 25.82
CA ARG A 552 2.56 -25.84 25.65
C ARG A 552 3.54 -25.94 26.82
N GLU A 553 3.04 -25.88 28.05
CA GLU A 553 3.88 -25.98 29.25
C GLU A 553 4.54 -27.37 29.37
N ARG A 554 3.84 -28.45 29.01
CA ARG A 554 4.40 -29.81 29.01
C ARG A 554 5.57 -29.92 28.04
N VAL A 555 5.41 -29.39 26.83
CA VAL A 555 6.41 -29.45 25.74
C VAL A 555 7.64 -28.62 26.08
N ARG A 556 7.44 -27.45 26.71
CA ARG A 556 8.52 -26.61 27.24
C ARG A 556 9.41 -27.37 28.22
N ARG A 557 8.84 -28.19 29.11
CA ARG A 557 9.60 -28.96 30.13
C ARG A 557 10.39 -30.15 29.55
N ILE A 558 9.92 -30.74 28.46
CA ILE A 558 10.59 -31.88 27.80
C ILE A 558 11.58 -31.44 26.71
N GLY A 559 11.73 -30.13 26.48
CA GLY A 559 12.64 -29.58 25.47
C GLY A 559 12.19 -29.77 24.03
N GLY A 560 10.87 -29.82 23.79
CA GLY A 560 10.28 -29.86 22.44
C GLY A 560 9.91 -28.48 21.90
N LEU A 561 9.37 -28.45 20.67
CA LEU A 561 8.84 -27.26 20.02
C LEU A 561 7.31 -27.29 20.01
N HIS A 562 6.67 -26.28 20.58
CA HIS A 562 5.22 -26.07 20.51
C HIS A 562 4.87 -24.95 19.52
N VAL A 563 3.99 -25.23 18.55
CA VAL A 563 3.57 -24.23 17.55
C VAL A 563 2.08 -23.95 17.67
N ASP A 564 1.71 -22.74 18.10
CA ASP A 564 0.34 -22.27 18.14
C ASP A 564 -0.09 -21.76 16.76
N TRP A 565 -0.96 -22.48 16.05
CA TRP A 565 -1.40 -22.11 14.70
C TRP A 565 -2.66 -21.21 14.69
N PRO A 566 -2.83 -20.35 13.66
CA PRO A 566 -4.08 -19.64 13.44
C PRO A 566 -5.09 -20.55 12.74
N VAL A 567 -6.24 -20.02 12.33
CA VAL A 567 -7.19 -20.77 11.48
C VAL A 567 -6.60 -20.96 10.07
N TRP A 568 -6.74 -22.16 9.51
CA TRP A 568 -6.32 -22.47 8.14
C TRP A 568 -7.52 -22.47 7.20
N THR A 569 -7.33 -21.93 5.99
CA THR A 569 -8.36 -21.93 4.95
C THR A 569 -8.55 -23.34 4.38
N GLY A 570 -9.81 -23.75 4.17
CA GLY A 570 -10.14 -24.99 3.46
C GLY A 570 -9.92 -26.30 4.21
N THR A 571 -9.50 -26.28 5.49
CA THR A 571 -9.26 -27.49 6.30
C THR A 571 -10.11 -27.51 7.57
N GLY A 572 -10.86 -28.59 7.81
CA GLY A 572 -11.63 -28.84 9.04
C GLY A 572 -13.16 -28.72 8.87
N PRO A 573 -13.95 -29.18 9.87
CA PRO A 573 -15.42 -29.17 9.83
C PRO A 573 -16.08 -27.78 9.81
N ASP A 574 -15.31 -26.69 9.96
CA ASP A 574 -15.79 -25.30 9.91
C ASP A 574 -15.76 -24.74 8.49
N ARG A 575 -16.47 -25.41 7.57
CA ARG A 575 -16.80 -24.92 6.21
C ARG A 575 -17.73 -23.70 6.19
N ARG A 576 -17.78 -22.88 7.26
CA ARG A 576 -18.55 -21.65 7.34
C ARG A 576 -17.70 -20.50 7.87
N PRO A 577 -17.46 -19.44 7.07
CA PRO A 577 -16.99 -18.17 7.61
C PRO A 577 -18.16 -17.55 8.39
N GLY A 578 -18.17 -17.69 9.71
CA GLY A 578 -19.23 -17.10 10.53
C GLY A 578 -19.34 -17.69 11.93
N ALA A 579 -18.34 -17.48 12.78
CA ALA A 579 -18.48 -17.53 14.25
C ALA A 579 -17.24 -17.01 15.00
N ALA A 580 -16.03 -17.14 14.43
CA ALA A 580 -14.89 -16.33 14.84
C ALA A 580 -14.91 -15.05 13.99
N GLY A 581 -14.88 -13.88 14.64
CA GLY A 581 -15.00 -12.57 13.99
C GLY A 581 -14.00 -12.40 12.82
N ALA A 582 -14.30 -11.43 11.95
CA ALA A 582 -13.53 -11.01 10.78
C ALA A 582 -12.10 -10.49 11.08
N GLU A 583 -11.50 -10.97 12.15
CA GLU A 583 -10.41 -10.34 12.88
C GLU A 583 -9.11 -11.17 12.88
N VAL A 584 -9.19 -12.49 12.69
CA VAL A 584 -8.01 -13.37 12.60
C VAL A 584 -7.65 -13.65 11.15
N THR A 585 -6.43 -13.30 10.74
CA THR A 585 -5.94 -13.61 9.38
C THR A 585 -5.74 -15.12 9.21
N ALA A 586 -6.54 -15.74 8.33
CA ALA A 586 -6.39 -17.15 8.01
C ALA A 586 -5.17 -17.41 7.10
N ILE A 587 -4.60 -18.60 7.21
CA ILE A 587 -3.44 -19.03 6.41
C ILE A 587 -3.81 -20.18 5.48
N THR A 588 -3.17 -20.27 4.32
CA THR A 588 -3.36 -21.40 3.41
C THR A 588 -2.54 -22.61 3.88
N PRO A 589 -2.93 -23.84 3.49
CA PRO A 589 -2.13 -25.02 3.80
C PRO A 589 -0.68 -24.97 3.32
N GLN A 590 -0.47 -24.35 2.16
CA GLN A 590 0.86 -24.16 1.62
C GLN A 590 1.69 -23.18 2.44
N GLU A 591 1.17 -21.99 2.74
CA GLU A 591 1.88 -21.00 3.57
C GLU A 591 2.24 -21.55 4.95
N GLY A 592 1.31 -22.29 5.56
CA GLY A 592 1.55 -22.91 6.86
C GLY A 592 2.62 -24.01 6.80
N ALA A 593 2.63 -24.84 5.76
CA ALA A 593 3.66 -25.85 5.57
C ALA A 593 5.04 -25.23 5.30
N GLU A 594 5.12 -24.16 4.50
CA GLU A 594 6.37 -23.43 4.25
C GLU A 594 6.91 -22.79 5.54
N LEU A 595 6.07 -22.12 6.32
CA LEU A 595 6.44 -21.58 7.64
C LEU A 595 6.92 -22.67 8.59
N PHE A 596 6.27 -23.85 8.58
CA PHE A 596 6.69 -24.98 9.39
C PHE A 596 8.10 -25.47 9.03
N LEU A 597 8.40 -25.60 7.74
CA LEU A 597 9.74 -25.95 7.28
C LEU A 597 10.78 -24.90 7.69
N THR A 598 10.45 -23.61 7.55
CA THR A 598 11.31 -22.50 7.98
C THR A 598 11.61 -22.57 9.48
N LEU A 599 10.60 -22.84 10.32
CA LEU A 599 10.80 -23.05 11.76
C LEU A 599 11.74 -24.23 12.02
N LEU A 600 11.56 -25.37 11.35
CA LEU A 600 12.45 -26.52 11.56
C LEU A 600 13.91 -26.29 11.11
N ARG A 601 14.15 -25.33 10.21
CA ARG A 601 15.49 -24.94 9.76
C ARG A 601 16.17 -23.93 10.68
N ALA A 602 15.40 -23.20 11.50
CA ALA A 602 15.94 -22.20 12.41
C ALA A 602 16.75 -22.86 13.55
N GLY A 603 17.95 -22.32 13.81
CA GLY A 603 18.91 -22.94 14.73
C GLY A 603 18.63 -22.70 16.23
N ASP A 604 18.06 -21.55 16.58
CA ASP A 604 17.83 -21.11 17.96
C ASP A 604 16.38 -20.64 18.16
N LEU A 605 15.45 -21.60 18.18
CA LEU A 605 14.03 -21.32 18.43
C LEU A 605 13.69 -21.38 19.92
N PRO A 606 12.81 -20.48 20.39
CA PRO A 606 12.19 -20.67 21.69
C PRO A 606 11.33 -21.95 21.71
N PRO A 607 11.10 -22.55 22.88
CA PRO A 607 10.35 -23.80 23.01
C PRO A 607 8.87 -23.67 22.61
N SER A 608 8.35 -22.44 22.49
CA SER A 608 7.02 -22.17 21.96
C SER A 608 7.04 -20.99 21.00
N VAL A 609 6.34 -21.16 19.87
CA VAL A 609 6.16 -20.16 18.82
C VAL A 609 4.67 -20.02 18.52
N ALA A 610 4.18 -18.79 18.36
CA ALA A 610 2.84 -18.52 17.86
C ALA A 610 2.89 -18.01 16.43
N VAL A 611 2.05 -18.54 15.55
CA VAL A 611 1.94 -18.12 14.15
C VAL A 611 0.60 -17.43 13.96
N HIS A 612 0.60 -16.17 13.56
CA HIS A 612 -0.64 -15.45 13.24
C HIS A 612 -0.38 -14.20 12.40
N GLY A 613 -1.45 -13.72 11.75
CA GLY A 613 -1.52 -12.34 11.25
C GLY A 613 -2.14 -11.42 12.31
N ARG A 614 -3.08 -10.57 11.91
CA ARG A 614 -3.90 -9.82 12.88
C ARG A 614 -4.78 -10.78 13.68
N LEU A 615 -4.98 -10.49 14.96
CA LEU A 615 -5.75 -11.31 15.90
C LEU A 615 -7.08 -10.67 16.35
N GLY A 616 -7.41 -9.47 15.86
CA GLY A 616 -8.53 -8.68 16.36
C GLY A 616 -8.28 -7.94 17.65
N GLY A 617 -9.27 -7.16 18.08
CA GLY A 617 -9.21 -6.37 19.31
C GLY A 617 -8.64 -4.96 19.14
N PRO A 618 -8.66 -4.15 20.22
CA PRO A 618 -8.22 -2.76 20.17
C PRO A 618 -6.73 -2.67 19.83
N PRO A 619 -6.31 -1.63 19.08
CA PRO A 619 -4.90 -1.43 18.76
C PRO A 619 -4.06 -1.26 20.02
N ALA A 620 -2.83 -1.77 20.01
CA ALA A 620 -1.90 -1.52 21.10
C ALA A 620 -1.63 -0.01 21.24
N PRO A 621 -1.41 0.52 22.45
CA PRO A 621 -1.04 1.92 22.62
C PRO A 621 0.18 2.27 21.76
N CYS A 622 0.13 3.38 21.02
CA CYS A 622 1.29 3.87 20.29
C CYS A 622 2.25 4.56 21.26
N PRO A 623 3.52 4.12 21.36
CA PRO A 623 4.46 4.60 22.37
C PRO A 623 4.97 6.02 22.12
N ALA A 624 4.90 6.49 20.87
CA ALA A 624 5.29 7.83 20.48
C ALA A 624 4.12 8.54 19.79
N GLY A 625 3.91 9.81 20.15
CA GLY A 625 3.02 10.72 19.45
C GLY A 625 3.73 11.35 18.25
N GLY A 626 2.95 11.71 17.24
CA GLY A 626 3.40 12.49 16.10
C GLY A 626 2.18 13.08 15.39
N ARG A 627 2.37 14.20 14.70
CA ARG A 627 1.29 14.92 13.99
C ARG A 627 0.47 14.00 13.09
N PHE A 628 1.09 12.99 12.48
CA PHE A 628 0.42 12.12 11.50
C PHE A 628 -0.02 10.78 12.08
N LEU A 629 -0.07 10.68 13.42
CA LEU A 629 -0.43 9.47 14.18
C LEU A 629 -1.61 9.73 15.14
N ASP A 630 -2.58 10.56 14.73
CA ASP A 630 -3.67 11.04 15.62
C ASP A 630 -4.61 9.92 16.06
N GLU A 631 -5.17 9.17 15.09
CA GLU A 631 -6.12 8.09 15.35
C GLU A 631 -5.54 6.73 14.90
N VAL A 632 -4.93 6.03 15.86
CA VAL A 632 -4.37 4.70 15.63
C VAL A 632 -5.50 3.69 15.37
N ARG A 633 -5.53 3.14 14.17
CA ARG A 633 -6.49 2.11 13.73
C ARG A 633 -5.99 0.70 13.99
N VAL A 634 -4.71 0.47 13.70
CA VAL A 634 -4.03 -0.82 13.90
C VAL A 634 -2.66 -0.53 14.49
N HIS A 635 -2.29 -1.25 15.52
CA HIS A 635 -0.91 -1.24 15.99
C HIS A 635 -0.56 -2.60 16.55
N VAL A 636 0.36 -3.28 15.85
CA VAL A 636 1.01 -4.50 16.29
C VAL A 636 2.49 -4.15 16.49
N PRO A 637 2.95 -4.04 17.75
CA PRO A 637 4.29 -3.57 18.07
C PRO A 637 5.38 -4.30 17.27
N GLY A 638 6.27 -3.54 16.64
CA GLY A 638 7.37 -4.06 15.82
C GLY A 638 6.94 -4.75 14.52
N VAL A 639 5.66 -4.74 14.14
CA VAL A 639 5.15 -5.36 12.92
C VAL A 639 4.39 -4.37 12.07
N GLU A 640 3.39 -3.68 12.61
CA GLU A 640 2.49 -2.84 11.81
C GLU A 640 1.93 -1.67 12.60
N LEU A 641 1.79 -0.53 11.92
CA LEU A 641 1.09 0.64 12.42
C LEU A 641 0.22 1.23 11.31
N VAL A 642 -1.06 1.46 11.59
CA VAL A 642 -1.99 2.18 10.73
C VAL A 642 -2.62 3.30 11.54
N ALA A 643 -2.47 4.54 11.08
CA ALA A 643 -3.04 5.70 11.74
C ALA A 643 -3.70 6.64 10.73
N ASP A 644 -4.81 7.24 11.14
CA ASP A 644 -5.50 8.27 10.39
C ASP A 644 -5.19 9.64 10.99
N SER A 645 -5.01 10.63 10.13
CA SER A 645 -4.85 12.03 10.50
C SER A 645 -5.64 12.93 9.56
N ARG A 646 -6.41 13.85 10.13
CA ARG A 646 -7.15 14.85 9.36
C ARG A 646 -6.25 16.05 9.06
N LEU A 647 -6.15 16.40 7.78
CA LEU A 647 -5.44 17.58 7.29
C LEU A 647 -6.44 18.71 7.03
N SER A 648 -6.13 19.92 7.50
CA SER A 648 -6.94 21.11 7.23
C SER A 648 -6.10 22.37 7.26
N LEU A 649 -6.50 23.43 6.56
CA LEU A 649 -5.80 24.72 6.62
C LEU A 649 -5.76 25.31 8.04
N GLY A 650 -6.75 24.99 8.88
CA GLY A 650 -6.79 25.47 10.27
C GLY A 650 -5.74 24.83 11.18
N SER A 651 -5.47 23.54 11.02
CA SER A 651 -4.47 22.80 11.80
C SER A 651 -3.09 22.75 11.15
N ASP A 652 -3.02 22.89 9.83
CA ASP A 652 -1.84 22.64 9.01
C ASP A 652 -1.52 23.87 8.14
N SER A 653 -1.08 24.95 8.78
CA SER A 653 -0.84 26.23 8.10
C SER A 653 0.19 26.19 6.97
N TYR A 654 1.05 25.17 6.91
CA TYR A 654 1.99 24.97 5.79
C TYR A 654 1.27 24.67 4.47
N LEU A 655 0.01 24.21 4.50
CA LEU A 655 -0.77 23.94 3.29
C LEU A 655 -1.12 25.22 2.53
N ASP A 656 -1.32 26.34 3.23
CA ASP A 656 -1.53 27.64 2.58
C ASP A 656 -0.30 28.12 1.82
N ASP A 657 0.88 27.67 2.24
CA ASP A 657 2.15 27.99 1.59
C ASP A 657 2.51 27.07 0.41
N HIS A 658 1.74 25.99 0.22
CA HIS A 658 1.94 24.99 -0.83
C HIS A 658 0.66 24.81 -1.65
N ARG A 659 0.31 25.88 -2.37
CA ARG A 659 -0.82 25.91 -3.30
C ARG A 659 -0.36 25.78 -4.73
N ILE A 660 -0.79 24.71 -5.38
CA ILE A 660 -0.52 24.52 -6.79
C ILE A 660 -1.80 24.93 -7.54
N ASP A 661 -1.70 25.97 -8.38
CA ASP A 661 -2.81 26.55 -9.16
C ASP A 661 -4.04 26.88 -8.32
N GLY A 662 -3.79 27.38 -7.11
CA GLY A 662 -4.80 27.77 -6.13
C GLY A 662 -5.26 26.63 -5.21
N LEU A 663 -5.03 25.37 -5.56
CA LEU A 663 -5.41 24.22 -4.74
C LEU A 663 -4.32 23.91 -3.70
N ALA A 664 -4.69 23.80 -2.43
CA ALA A 664 -3.78 23.31 -1.41
C ALA A 664 -3.50 21.82 -1.63
N VAL A 665 -2.22 21.45 -1.69
CA VAL A 665 -1.78 20.07 -1.94
C VAL A 665 -0.78 19.67 -0.87
N LEU A 666 -0.91 18.46 -0.34
CA LEU A 666 0.06 17.90 0.60
C LEU A 666 1.46 17.84 -0.06
N PRO A 667 2.47 18.55 0.48
CA PRO A 667 3.83 18.49 -0.05
C PRO A 667 4.42 17.09 0.10
N ALA A 668 5.17 16.63 -0.91
CA ALA A 668 5.78 15.29 -0.89
C ALA A 668 6.72 15.07 0.31
N VAL A 669 7.47 16.10 0.70
CA VAL A 669 8.36 16.05 1.88
C VAL A 669 7.60 15.92 3.20
N VAL A 670 6.37 16.45 3.27
CA VAL A 670 5.50 16.31 4.45
C VAL A 670 4.87 14.92 4.48
N ALA A 671 4.52 14.36 3.31
CA ALA A 671 4.11 12.96 3.23
C ALA A 671 5.25 12.01 3.66
N LEU A 672 6.50 12.29 3.28
CA LEU A 672 7.68 11.56 3.77
C LEU A 672 7.88 11.69 5.27
N GLU A 673 7.63 12.86 5.84
CA GLU A 673 7.65 13.08 7.30
C GLU A 673 6.58 12.23 8.00
N ALA A 674 5.34 12.19 7.48
CA ALA A 674 4.28 11.33 8.00
C ALA A 674 4.68 9.86 7.98
N MET A 675 5.30 9.42 6.88
CA MET A 675 5.81 8.05 6.74
C MET A 675 6.96 7.76 7.72
N ALA A 676 7.88 8.70 7.93
CA ALA A 676 9.01 8.56 8.84
C ALA A 676 8.59 8.48 10.31
N GLN A 677 7.55 9.23 10.71
CA GLN A 677 6.94 9.11 12.04
C GLN A 677 6.44 7.69 12.29
N ALA A 678 5.67 7.13 11.36
CA ALA A 678 5.14 5.77 11.48
C ALA A 678 6.27 4.71 11.45
N ALA A 679 7.25 4.88 10.57
CA ALA A 679 8.40 3.99 10.48
C ALA A 679 9.22 3.99 11.78
N GLY A 680 9.44 5.17 12.37
CA GLY A 680 10.20 5.34 13.60
C GLY A 680 9.54 4.69 14.81
N VAL A 681 8.20 4.64 14.87
CA VAL A 681 7.47 3.88 15.89
C VAL A 681 7.80 2.39 15.80
N LEU A 682 7.74 1.81 14.59
CA LEU A 682 7.99 0.37 14.39
C LEU A 682 9.47 -0.01 14.57
N ALA A 683 10.38 0.91 14.26
CA ALA A 683 11.81 0.74 14.50
C ALA A 683 12.23 1.02 15.96
N GLY A 684 11.36 1.64 16.77
CA GLY A 684 11.68 2.07 18.13
C GLY A 684 12.67 3.24 18.21
N ARG A 685 13.01 3.85 17.07
CA ARG A 685 13.93 5.00 16.96
C ARG A 685 13.59 5.84 15.72
N PRO A 686 13.86 7.15 15.71
CA PRO A 686 13.74 7.97 14.50
C PRO A 686 14.54 7.37 13.33
N LEU A 687 13.92 7.32 12.15
CA LEU A 687 14.57 6.94 10.90
C LEU A 687 14.66 8.18 10.01
N ASP A 688 15.87 8.45 9.53
CA ASP A 688 16.23 9.69 8.84
C ASP A 688 16.65 9.46 7.38
N GLU A 689 16.35 8.26 6.88
CA GLU A 689 16.62 7.81 5.52
C GLU A 689 15.37 7.12 4.96
N ALA A 690 15.02 7.48 3.72
CA ALA A 690 13.96 6.87 2.94
C ALA A 690 14.51 6.40 1.58
N GLY A 691 14.08 5.24 1.12
CA GLY A 691 14.45 4.65 -0.17
C GLY A 691 13.24 4.22 -0.97
N GLN A 692 13.44 3.91 -2.25
CA GLN A 692 12.42 3.39 -3.17
C GLN A 692 11.11 4.19 -3.13
N MET A 693 11.22 5.52 -3.23
CA MET A 693 10.08 6.42 -3.06
C MET A 693 9.27 6.55 -4.36
N THR A 694 7.94 6.50 -4.27
CA THR A 694 7.01 6.85 -5.37
C THR A 694 5.93 7.80 -4.89
N PHE A 695 5.63 8.82 -5.70
CA PHE A 695 4.58 9.81 -5.44
C PHE A 695 3.57 9.74 -6.59
N ASP A 696 2.72 8.73 -6.53
CA ASP A 696 1.87 8.32 -7.64
C ASP A 696 0.68 9.26 -7.83
N ARG A 697 0.17 9.85 -6.73
CA ARG A 697 -0.96 10.78 -6.77
C ARG A 697 -0.84 11.88 -5.70
N PRO A 698 -1.17 13.14 -6.04
CA PRO A 698 -1.26 14.19 -5.05
C PRO A 698 -2.41 13.92 -4.07
N VAL A 699 -2.35 14.56 -2.90
CA VAL A 699 -3.47 14.65 -1.96
C VAL A 699 -3.89 16.11 -1.90
N ALA A 700 -5.05 16.44 -2.47
CA ALA A 700 -5.60 17.78 -2.41
C ALA A 700 -6.32 17.99 -1.08
N VAL A 701 -6.14 19.16 -0.47
CA VAL A 701 -6.82 19.55 0.77
C VAL A 701 -7.83 20.65 0.43
N PRO A 702 -9.12 20.47 0.71
CA PRO A 702 -10.13 21.50 0.44
C PRO A 702 -9.90 22.75 1.31
N ASP A 703 -10.26 23.92 0.81
CA ASP A 703 -10.19 25.18 1.56
C ASP A 703 -11.11 25.19 2.78
N GLU A 704 -12.30 24.58 2.65
CA GLU A 704 -13.26 24.41 3.75
C GLU A 704 -13.30 22.95 4.19
N GLY A 705 -13.20 22.72 5.51
CA GLY A 705 -13.21 21.38 6.08
C GLY A 705 -11.81 20.78 6.15
N GLY A 706 -11.56 19.69 5.42
CA GLY A 706 -10.28 18.98 5.42
C GLY A 706 -10.35 17.63 4.72
N THR A 707 -9.21 16.96 4.61
CA THR A 707 -9.12 15.58 4.07
C THR A 707 -8.42 14.68 5.07
N THR A 708 -8.88 13.44 5.22
CA THR A 708 -8.23 12.43 6.04
C THR A 708 -7.17 11.69 5.22
N ILE A 709 -5.94 11.62 5.74
CA ILE A 709 -4.92 10.70 5.25
C ILE A 709 -4.79 9.50 6.18
N ARG A 710 -4.40 8.36 5.62
CA ARG A 710 -4.06 7.13 6.33
C ARG A 710 -2.62 6.77 6.05
N VAL A 711 -1.81 6.67 7.09
CA VAL A 711 -0.43 6.19 7.03
C VAL A 711 -0.43 4.72 7.44
N CYS A 712 0.04 3.83 6.56
CA CYS A 712 0.18 2.40 6.82
C CYS A 712 1.65 2.02 6.77
N ALA A 713 2.22 1.59 7.89
CA ALA A 713 3.58 1.10 8.01
C ALA A 713 3.61 -0.40 8.31
N LEU A 714 4.43 -1.15 7.58
CA LEU A 714 4.65 -2.58 7.76
C LEU A 714 6.15 -2.85 7.84
N ARG A 715 6.58 -3.47 8.95
CA ARG A 715 7.97 -3.86 9.16
C ARG A 715 8.26 -5.21 8.53
N HIS A 716 9.32 -5.21 7.73
CA HIS A 716 10.06 -6.36 7.27
C HIS A 716 11.41 -6.36 7.99
N GLU A 717 12.09 -7.51 8.06
CA GLU A 717 13.34 -7.76 8.81
C GLU A 717 14.19 -6.49 9.07
N GLN A 718 14.76 -5.92 7.99
CA GLN A 718 15.66 -4.77 8.02
C GLN A 718 15.07 -3.48 7.43
N THR A 719 13.76 -3.46 7.11
CA THR A 719 13.12 -2.32 6.44
C THR A 719 11.68 -2.13 6.89
N VAL A 720 11.22 -0.89 7.00
CA VAL A 720 9.81 -0.57 7.18
C VAL A 720 9.26 0.01 5.89
N GLU A 721 8.34 -0.70 5.26
CA GLU A 721 7.59 -0.17 4.12
C GLU A 721 6.44 0.69 4.64
N VAL A 722 6.28 1.89 4.07
CA VAL A 722 5.22 2.81 4.47
C VAL A 722 4.52 3.39 3.25
N VAL A 723 3.20 3.47 3.32
CA VAL A 723 2.35 4.12 2.32
C VAL A 723 1.44 5.16 2.95
N VAL A 724 1.13 6.21 2.19
CA VAL A 724 0.11 7.21 2.54
C VAL A 724 -1.05 7.09 1.55
N ARG A 725 -2.26 7.05 2.09
CA ARG A 725 -3.52 7.00 1.33
C ARG A 725 -4.45 8.13 1.75
N SER A 726 -5.42 8.45 0.91
CA SER A 726 -6.43 9.48 1.18
C SER A 726 -7.83 8.87 1.26
N GLU A 727 -8.71 9.51 2.04
CA GLU A 727 -10.14 9.20 2.05
C GLU A 727 -10.80 9.45 0.69
N GLU A 728 -10.23 10.34 -0.13
CA GLU A 728 -10.68 10.61 -1.51
C GLU A 728 -10.78 9.33 -2.35
N THR A 729 -9.88 8.37 -2.11
CA THR A 729 -9.86 7.07 -2.82
C THR A 729 -10.42 5.93 -1.97
N GLY A 730 -11.13 6.24 -0.89
CA GLY A 730 -11.60 5.27 0.09
C GLY A 730 -10.46 4.47 0.74
N PHE A 731 -9.26 5.05 0.79
CA PHE A 731 -8.02 4.41 1.25
C PHE A 731 -7.62 3.15 0.47
N ARG A 732 -8.06 3.00 -0.79
CA ARG A 732 -7.73 1.84 -1.63
C ARG A 732 -6.51 2.05 -2.52
N VAL A 733 -6.09 3.29 -2.71
CA VAL A 733 -4.98 3.65 -3.62
C VAL A 733 -3.84 4.25 -2.82
N ASP A 734 -2.61 3.83 -3.14
CA ASP A 734 -1.39 4.44 -2.62
C ASP A 734 -1.16 5.78 -3.32
N HIS A 735 -1.06 6.86 -2.54
CA HIS A 735 -0.69 8.19 -3.04
C HIS A 735 0.82 8.40 -2.96
N PHE A 736 1.41 7.95 -1.86
CA PHE A 736 2.85 7.97 -1.62
C PHE A 736 3.31 6.63 -1.06
N ARG A 737 4.52 6.21 -1.42
CA ARG A 737 5.18 5.02 -0.90
C ARG A 737 6.66 5.30 -0.66
N ALA A 738 7.21 4.72 0.41
CA ALA A 738 8.64 4.73 0.70
C ALA A 738 9.04 3.52 1.56
N VAL A 739 10.31 3.15 1.49
CA VAL A 739 10.93 2.09 2.30
C VAL A 739 11.99 2.70 3.20
N PHE A 740 11.88 2.50 4.51
CA PHE A 740 12.82 3.04 5.50
C PHE A 740 13.74 1.92 6.01
N PRO A 741 15.05 1.96 5.77
CA PRO A 741 15.96 0.98 6.35
C PRO A 741 16.02 1.13 7.87
N VAL A 742 15.93 0.02 8.60
CA VAL A 742 16.05 0.00 10.06
C VAL A 742 17.50 0.28 10.45
N ASP A 743 18.47 -0.37 9.80
CA ASP A 743 19.90 -0.14 9.98
C ASP A 743 20.54 0.26 8.62
N PRO A 744 20.56 1.56 8.28
CA PRO A 744 21.14 2.01 7.01
C PRO A 744 22.65 1.76 6.97
N ALA A 745 23.16 1.35 5.81
CA ALA A 745 24.59 1.24 5.58
C ALA A 745 25.23 2.64 5.61
N ASP A 746 26.33 2.77 6.36
CA ASP A 746 27.18 3.97 6.42
C ASP A 746 27.94 4.13 5.09
N GLU A 747 27.24 4.61 4.06
CA GLU A 747 27.86 5.00 2.80
C GLU A 747 28.14 6.50 2.79
N THR A 748 29.39 6.86 2.48
CA THR A 748 29.77 8.27 2.30
C THR A 748 29.19 8.76 0.97
N LEU A 749 28.21 9.65 1.03
CA LEU A 749 27.66 10.29 -0.16
C LEU A 749 28.71 11.24 -0.77
N ALA A 750 29.08 11.00 -2.03
CA ALA A 750 29.99 11.87 -2.76
C ALA A 750 29.31 13.20 -3.09
N VAL A 751 29.91 14.32 -2.68
CA VAL A 751 29.44 15.66 -3.05
C VAL A 751 30.02 16.01 -4.43
N PRO A 752 29.20 16.17 -5.48
CA PRO A 752 29.70 16.58 -6.79
C PRO A 752 30.32 17.98 -6.71
N GLN A 753 31.50 18.16 -7.31
CA GLN A 753 32.13 19.49 -7.42
C GLN A 753 31.73 20.14 -8.74
N LEU A 754 30.92 21.20 -8.66
CA LEU A 754 30.72 22.13 -9.77
C LEU A 754 31.87 23.16 -9.73
N ASN A 755 32.89 22.95 -10.58
CA ASN A 755 34.13 23.75 -10.59
C ASN A 755 34.06 25.04 -11.42
N ARG A 756 32.84 25.52 -11.75
CA ARG A 756 32.64 26.73 -12.54
C ARG A 756 31.87 27.77 -11.73
N ASP A 757 32.32 29.01 -11.83
CA ASP A 757 31.61 30.17 -11.30
C ASP A 757 30.54 30.59 -12.34
N GLY A 758 29.32 30.87 -11.86
CA GLY A 758 28.23 31.37 -12.70
C GLY A 758 28.38 32.86 -13.02
N ALA A 759 27.64 33.32 -14.03
CA ALA A 759 27.62 34.69 -14.51
C ALA A 759 27.11 35.69 -13.47
N GLU A 760 25.80 35.58 -13.18
CA GLU A 760 25.05 36.44 -12.28
C GLU A 760 24.08 35.55 -11.47
N PRO A 761 24.05 35.68 -10.13
CA PRO A 761 23.15 34.89 -9.29
C PRO A 761 21.67 35.11 -9.64
N LEU A 762 20.87 34.06 -9.52
CA LEU A 762 19.41 34.18 -9.55
C LEU A 762 18.91 34.41 -8.13
N ASP A 763 18.40 35.60 -7.84
CA ASP A 763 17.83 35.94 -6.54
C ASP A 763 16.50 35.21 -6.27
N ALA A 764 16.18 35.01 -4.99
CA ALA A 764 14.93 34.40 -4.54
C ALA A 764 13.67 35.00 -5.19
N GLY A 765 13.62 36.33 -5.35
CA GLY A 765 12.46 37.03 -5.94
C GLY A 765 12.23 36.74 -7.43
N GLU A 766 13.24 36.23 -8.13
CA GLU A 766 13.11 35.80 -9.52
C GLU A 766 12.68 34.33 -9.66
N LEU A 767 12.94 33.55 -8.62
CA LEU A 767 12.53 32.16 -8.50
C LEU A 767 11.07 32.07 -8.01
N TYR A 768 10.76 32.68 -6.88
CA TYR A 768 9.44 32.61 -6.26
C TYR A 768 8.45 33.58 -6.92
N GLY A 769 7.24 33.10 -7.21
CA GLY A 769 6.21 33.84 -7.93
C GLY A 769 6.27 33.69 -9.45
N ALA A 770 7.47 33.72 -10.05
CA ALA A 770 7.63 33.55 -11.50
C ALA A 770 7.84 32.08 -11.92
N LEU A 771 8.61 31.30 -11.15
CA LEU A 771 8.91 29.89 -11.44
C LEU A 771 8.28 28.93 -10.44
N CYS A 772 8.37 29.27 -9.16
CA CYS A 772 7.90 28.46 -8.05
C CYS A 772 6.58 29.02 -7.48
N PHE A 773 5.60 28.14 -7.26
CA PHE A 773 4.31 28.49 -6.65
C PHE A 773 4.38 28.66 -5.11
N HIS A 774 5.50 28.27 -4.50
CA HIS A 774 5.72 28.28 -3.05
C HIS A 774 5.67 29.68 -2.43
N THR A 775 5.04 29.80 -1.27
CA THR A 775 5.03 31.00 -0.43
C THR A 775 5.52 30.72 1.00
N GLY A 776 5.66 31.77 1.81
CA GLY A 776 5.91 31.68 3.25
C GLY A 776 7.02 30.69 3.64
N ARG A 777 6.65 29.65 4.39
CA ARG A 777 7.60 28.69 5.00
C ARG A 777 8.40 27.88 3.98
N PHE A 778 7.93 27.75 2.76
CA PHE A 778 8.63 27.03 1.68
C PHE A 778 9.62 27.93 0.92
N GLN A 779 9.61 29.25 1.14
CA GLN A 779 10.56 30.17 0.49
C GLN A 779 11.93 30.16 1.17
N ARG A 780 12.74 29.15 0.88
CA ARG A 780 14.03 28.92 1.56
C ARG A 780 15.24 29.15 0.66
N VAL A 781 15.09 29.16 -0.66
CA VAL A 781 16.18 29.52 -1.58
C VAL A 781 16.49 31.01 -1.40
N ARG A 782 17.74 31.33 -1.04
CA ARG A 782 18.21 32.72 -0.94
C ARG A 782 18.67 33.21 -2.30
N GLU A 783 19.55 32.46 -2.94
CA GLU A 783 20.09 32.75 -4.27
C GLU A 783 20.62 31.46 -4.92
N LEU A 784 20.53 31.38 -6.25
CA LEU A 784 21.23 30.36 -7.03
C LEU A 784 22.45 31.00 -7.71
N THR A 785 23.63 30.70 -7.20
CA THR A 785 24.92 31.22 -7.71
C THR A 785 25.32 30.63 -9.07
N LEU A 786 24.74 29.50 -9.45
CA LEU A 786 24.90 28.89 -10.78
C LEU A 786 23.59 28.21 -11.17
N VAL A 787 23.10 28.49 -12.38
CA VAL A 787 21.94 27.81 -12.98
C VAL A 787 22.31 27.43 -14.41
N GLU A 788 22.37 26.13 -14.67
CA GLU A 788 22.61 25.55 -15.98
C GLU A 788 21.48 24.57 -16.33
N ALA A 789 21.40 24.14 -17.59
CA ALA A 789 20.40 23.16 -17.98
C ALA A 789 20.51 21.86 -17.16
N ARG A 790 21.71 21.37 -16.87
CA ARG A 790 21.93 20.07 -16.20
C ARG A 790 22.50 20.17 -14.78
N GLY A 791 22.50 21.35 -14.17
CA GLY A 791 23.08 21.55 -12.85
C GLY A 791 22.75 22.91 -12.24
N CYS A 792 22.73 22.97 -10.92
CA CYS A 792 22.65 24.25 -10.21
C CYS A 792 23.41 24.23 -8.88
N ARG A 793 23.81 25.42 -8.43
CA ARG A 793 24.42 25.67 -7.12
C ARG A 793 23.75 26.87 -6.47
N GLY A 794 23.47 26.80 -5.16
CA GLY A 794 22.81 27.90 -4.47
C GLY A 794 22.99 27.88 -2.95
N GLU A 795 22.53 28.95 -2.32
CA GLU A 795 22.44 29.10 -0.87
C GLU A 795 20.96 29.06 -0.44
N LEU A 796 20.69 28.30 0.61
CA LEU A 796 19.38 28.15 1.23
C LEU A 796 19.44 28.65 2.67
N HIS A 797 18.37 29.29 3.13
CA HIS A 797 18.18 29.63 4.53
C HIS A 797 18.11 28.36 5.38
N GLY A 798 19.01 28.24 6.34
CA GLY A 798 19.09 27.06 7.21
C GLY A 798 18.21 27.12 8.45
N ASP A 799 17.79 28.31 8.86
CA ASP A 799 17.04 28.58 10.09
C ASP A 799 15.56 28.26 9.93
N ASP A 800 15.10 27.15 10.48
CA ASP A 800 13.73 26.68 10.29
C ASP A 800 12.73 27.56 11.05
N PRO A 801 11.62 28.04 10.43
CA PRO A 801 10.56 28.69 11.19
C PRO A 801 9.95 27.71 12.20
N ASP A 802 9.77 28.15 13.45
CA ASP A 802 9.07 27.36 14.47
C ASP A 802 7.65 26.97 14.01
N GLY A 803 7.17 25.82 14.49
CA GLY A 803 5.75 25.43 14.39
C GLY A 803 5.31 24.83 13.04
N TRP A 804 6.14 23.99 12.40
CA TRP A 804 5.68 23.11 11.30
C TRP A 804 4.55 22.20 11.76
N PHE A 805 4.73 21.57 12.92
CA PHE A 805 3.73 20.78 13.63
C PHE A 805 3.79 21.11 15.12
N ALA A 806 2.85 20.57 15.91
CA ALA A 806 2.92 20.64 17.38
C ALA A 806 4.18 19.92 17.91
N ASP A 807 4.55 18.81 17.28
CA ASP A 807 5.77 18.05 17.55
C ASP A 807 6.92 18.46 16.59
N ARG A 808 8.16 18.16 17.00
CA ARG A 808 9.33 18.40 16.15
C ARG A 808 9.37 17.37 14.99
N PRO A 809 9.62 17.80 13.74
CA PRO A 809 9.78 16.88 12.61
C PRO A 809 10.90 15.85 12.81
N VAL A 810 10.68 14.63 12.34
CA VAL A 810 11.64 13.52 12.31
C VAL A 810 12.72 13.74 11.25
N LEU A 811 12.31 14.12 10.04
CA LEU A 811 13.19 14.37 8.89
C LEU A 811 13.74 15.81 8.86
N GLY A 812 13.81 16.50 9.99
CA GLY A 812 14.25 17.91 10.01
C GLY A 812 13.29 18.85 9.28
N SER A 813 13.80 19.96 8.74
CA SER A 813 12.95 21.01 8.16
C SER A 813 12.26 20.55 6.85
N PRO A 814 10.92 20.49 6.80
CA PRO A 814 10.20 20.19 5.57
C PRO A 814 10.45 21.26 4.49
N GLY A 815 10.42 22.54 4.86
CA GLY A 815 10.65 23.63 3.91
C GLY A 815 12.04 23.62 3.30
N LEU A 816 13.08 23.29 4.09
CA LEU A 816 14.44 23.17 3.58
C LEU A 816 14.57 21.98 2.62
N SER A 817 13.98 20.83 2.98
CA SER A 817 13.98 19.64 2.14
C SER A 817 13.27 19.89 0.81
N ASP A 818 12.10 20.55 0.86
CA ASP A 818 11.36 20.93 -0.35
C ASP A 818 12.15 21.91 -1.22
N ALA A 819 12.88 22.84 -0.61
CA ALA A 819 13.70 23.80 -1.35
C ALA A 819 14.84 23.16 -2.13
N THR A 820 15.35 22.01 -1.68
CA THR A 820 16.31 21.23 -2.47
C THR A 820 15.71 20.64 -3.75
N ILE A 821 14.38 20.45 -3.79
CA ILE A 821 13.63 19.95 -4.94
C ILE A 821 13.31 21.11 -5.88
N HIS A 822 12.62 22.15 -5.38
CA HIS A 822 12.10 23.20 -6.27
C HIS A 822 13.18 24.16 -6.78
N ALA A 823 14.39 24.18 -6.20
CA ALA A 823 15.53 24.90 -6.80
C ALA A 823 15.83 24.41 -8.23
N LEU A 824 15.56 23.13 -8.51
CA LEU A 824 15.74 22.50 -9.82
C LEU A 824 14.76 23.05 -10.88
N GLN A 825 13.68 23.72 -10.47
CA GLN A 825 12.74 24.38 -11.38
C GLN A 825 13.45 25.45 -12.24
N ALA A 826 14.51 26.08 -11.73
CA ALA A 826 15.33 27.03 -12.49
C ALA A 826 16.10 26.37 -13.65
N CYS A 827 16.41 25.08 -13.53
CA CYS A 827 17.08 24.31 -14.58
C CYS A 827 16.12 23.96 -15.73
N VAL A 828 14.79 23.99 -15.52
CA VAL A 828 13.77 23.75 -16.56
C VAL A 828 12.73 24.88 -16.54
N PRO A 829 13.10 26.13 -16.83
CA PRO A 829 12.29 27.30 -16.46
C PRO A 829 11.04 27.53 -17.32
N HIS A 830 10.79 26.68 -18.32
CA HIS A 830 9.68 26.78 -19.27
C HIS A 830 8.64 25.66 -19.10
N ARG A 831 8.92 24.68 -18.22
CA ARG A 831 8.03 23.55 -17.91
C ARG A 831 7.84 23.46 -16.41
N ARG A 832 6.63 23.15 -15.96
CA ARG A 832 6.38 22.92 -14.54
C ARG A 832 6.87 21.52 -14.18
N LEU A 833 7.71 21.44 -13.16
CA LEU A 833 8.20 20.17 -12.62
C LEU A 833 7.50 19.86 -11.30
N LEU A 834 7.06 18.62 -11.12
CA LEU A 834 6.58 18.10 -9.85
C LEU A 834 7.34 16.82 -9.47
N PRO A 835 7.64 16.59 -8.18
CA PRO A 835 8.32 15.38 -7.76
C PRO A 835 7.40 14.16 -7.90
N VAL A 836 7.94 13.06 -8.41
CA VAL A 836 7.24 11.77 -8.57
C VAL A 836 7.92 10.59 -7.85
N GLY A 837 9.06 10.84 -7.20
CA GLY A 837 9.73 9.86 -6.35
C GLY A 837 11.25 10.01 -6.36
N GLY A 838 11.95 8.99 -5.88
CA GLY A 838 13.42 8.96 -5.89
C GLY A 838 13.98 7.64 -5.39
N GLU A 839 15.27 7.39 -5.61
CA GLU A 839 15.93 6.15 -5.17
C GLU A 839 16.23 6.19 -3.67
N ARG A 840 16.75 7.33 -3.18
CA ARG A 840 17.15 7.52 -1.78
C ARG A 840 17.07 8.99 -1.37
N LEU A 841 16.64 9.24 -0.14
CA LEU A 841 16.67 10.52 0.55
C LEU A 841 17.31 10.32 1.92
N VAL A 842 18.30 11.15 2.25
CA VAL A 842 18.91 11.25 3.57
C VAL A 842 18.69 12.66 4.09
N VAL A 843 18.11 12.83 5.29
CA VAL A 843 17.91 14.17 5.88
C VAL A 843 18.46 14.26 7.29
N ARG A 844 19.13 15.36 7.61
CA ARG A 844 19.75 15.63 8.92
C ARG A 844 19.47 17.07 9.33
N PRO A 845 19.45 17.38 10.64
CA PRO A 845 19.25 18.74 11.11
C PRO A 845 20.35 19.70 10.62
N SER A 846 19.97 20.86 10.10
CA SER A 846 20.87 21.96 9.73
C SER A 846 21.46 22.66 10.96
N GLN A 847 22.62 23.30 10.79
CA GLN A 847 23.13 24.33 11.72
C GLN A 847 23.57 25.56 10.92
N GLY A 848 22.62 26.49 10.71
CA GLY A 848 22.80 27.66 9.86
C GLY A 848 22.63 27.35 8.37
N ASP A 849 22.93 28.34 7.54
CA ASP A 849 22.68 28.30 6.09
C ASP A 849 23.30 27.11 5.37
N VAL A 850 22.67 26.72 4.26
CA VAL A 850 22.93 25.48 3.55
C VAL A 850 23.31 25.77 2.11
N ARG A 851 24.39 25.14 1.64
CA ARG A 851 24.81 25.17 0.24
C ARG A 851 24.27 23.96 -0.49
N LEU A 852 23.52 24.21 -1.55
CA LEU A 852 22.93 23.24 -2.45
C LEU A 852 23.84 23.01 -3.67
N HIS A 853 24.02 21.75 -4.05
CA HIS A 853 24.56 21.32 -5.33
C HIS A 853 23.62 20.29 -5.96
N ALA A 854 23.31 20.45 -7.24
CA ALA A 854 22.48 19.49 -7.96
C ALA A 854 23.05 19.20 -9.35
N THR A 855 22.89 17.96 -9.81
CA THR A 855 23.32 17.50 -11.13
C THR A 855 22.28 16.56 -11.73
N GLU A 856 21.91 16.79 -12.98
CA GLU A 856 21.02 15.90 -13.73
C GLU A 856 21.79 14.64 -14.14
N ARG A 857 21.24 13.46 -13.84
CA ARG A 857 21.75 12.18 -14.34
C ARG A 857 21.39 11.98 -15.80
N HIS A 858 20.09 12.09 -16.07
CA HIS A 858 19.48 11.98 -17.40
C HIS A 858 18.04 12.47 -17.34
N HIS A 859 17.41 12.60 -18.49
CA HIS A 859 15.97 12.79 -18.61
C HIS A 859 15.46 12.05 -19.84
N ASP A 860 14.23 11.53 -19.77
CA ASP A 860 13.53 10.87 -20.87
C ASP A 860 12.02 10.97 -20.65
N GLY A 861 11.24 11.04 -21.74
CA GLY A 861 9.78 11.00 -21.67
C GLY A 861 9.12 12.11 -20.83
N GLY A 862 9.81 13.23 -20.62
CA GLY A 862 9.33 14.33 -19.75
C GLY A 862 9.63 14.10 -18.26
N GLU A 863 10.43 13.11 -17.89
CA GLU A 863 10.91 12.89 -16.54
C GLU A 863 12.40 13.19 -16.43
N TYR A 864 12.79 13.94 -15.40
CA TYR A 864 14.16 14.36 -15.13
C TYR A 864 14.67 13.70 -13.85
N VAL A 865 15.84 13.07 -13.91
CA VAL A 865 16.45 12.37 -12.78
C VAL A 865 17.65 13.14 -12.28
N TRP A 866 17.68 13.47 -10.99
CA TRP A 866 18.66 14.36 -10.38
C TRP A 866 19.34 13.73 -9.16
N ASP A 867 20.62 14.05 -8.97
CA ASP A 867 21.28 13.95 -7.68
C ASP A 867 21.40 15.34 -7.06
N VAL A 868 21.07 15.43 -5.78
CA VAL A 868 21.05 16.69 -5.04
C VAL A 868 21.77 16.49 -3.71
N THR A 869 22.61 17.44 -3.32
CA THR A 869 23.28 17.44 -2.03
C THR A 869 23.28 18.83 -1.42
N ALA A 870 22.87 18.92 -0.17
CA ALA A 870 22.80 20.13 0.63
C ALA A 870 23.68 19.96 1.87
N ILE A 871 24.65 20.86 2.06
CA ILE A 871 25.58 20.86 3.19
C ILE A 871 25.50 22.18 3.97
N ASP A 872 25.58 22.13 5.30
CA ASP A 872 25.60 23.34 6.12
C ASP A 872 26.95 24.09 6.04
N VAL A 873 27.02 25.26 6.67
CA VAL A 873 28.26 26.06 6.77
C VAL A 873 29.44 25.33 7.43
N ARG A 874 29.20 24.24 8.17
CA ARG A 874 30.22 23.39 8.80
C ARG A 874 30.62 22.20 7.93
N GLY A 875 30.05 22.08 6.73
CA GLY A 875 30.32 21.00 5.79
C GLY A 875 29.60 19.69 6.13
N ARG A 876 28.59 19.72 6.99
CA ARG A 876 27.80 18.53 7.36
C ARG A 876 26.65 18.36 6.39
N LEU A 877 26.35 17.11 6.03
CA LEU A 877 25.19 16.78 5.20
C LEU A 877 23.90 17.18 5.92
N VAL A 878 23.03 17.88 5.21
CA VAL A 878 21.69 18.28 5.66
C VAL A 878 20.61 17.55 4.88
N ALA A 879 20.74 17.49 3.55
CA ALA A 879 19.85 16.71 2.71
C ALA A 879 20.62 16.13 1.52
N ALA A 880 20.33 14.89 1.16
CA ALA A 880 20.83 14.31 -0.09
C ALA A 880 19.72 13.50 -0.77
N TRP A 881 19.49 13.81 -2.03
CA TRP A 881 18.67 13.03 -2.93
C TRP A 881 19.56 12.27 -3.90
N THR A 882 19.30 10.96 -4.00
CA THR A 882 19.87 10.09 -5.02
C THR A 882 18.76 9.73 -6.00
N GLY A 883 18.94 10.04 -7.28
CA GLY A 883 17.95 9.74 -8.32
C GLY A 883 16.56 10.34 -8.06
N LEU A 884 16.48 11.59 -7.58
CA LEU A 884 15.21 12.34 -7.47
C LEU A 884 14.57 12.48 -8.84
N ARG A 885 13.31 12.03 -8.98
CA ARG A 885 12.55 12.06 -10.23
C ARG A 885 11.57 13.22 -10.21
N LEU A 886 11.68 14.09 -11.20
CA LEU A 886 10.80 15.23 -11.44
C LEU A 886 10.08 15.06 -12.77
N LYS A 887 8.76 15.14 -12.77
CA LYS A 887 7.94 15.01 -13.98
C LYS A 887 7.50 16.37 -14.49
N ASP A 888 7.63 16.55 -15.80
CA ASP A 888 7.02 17.62 -16.56
C ASP A 888 5.50 17.45 -16.60
N VAL A 889 4.79 18.43 -16.04
CA VAL A 889 3.32 18.45 -16.01
C VAL A 889 2.71 19.51 -16.94
N GLY A 890 3.52 20.13 -17.78
CA GLY A 890 3.06 21.08 -18.79
C GLY A 890 3.86 22.37 -18.85
N PRO A 891 3.52 23.25 -19.82
CA PRO A 891 4.20 24.53 -20.00
C PRO A 891 4.01 25.44 -18.79
N LEU A 892 5.07 26.15 -18.41
CA LEU A 892 5.02 27.20 -17.40
C LEU A 892 4.83 28.55 -18.11
N PRO A 893 3.65 29.18 -18.03
CA PRO A 893 3.39 30.42 -18.76
C PRO A 893 4.22 31.56 -18.17
N ARG A 894 4.98 32.24 -19.02
CA ARG A 894 5.77 33.41 -18.64
C ARG A 894 5.30 34.65 -19.38
N ARG A 895 4.99 35.72 -18.63
CA ARG A 895 4.60 37.03 -19.19
C ARG A 895 5.75 38.04 -19.16
N ASP A 896 6.65 37.88 -18.21
CA ASP A 896 7.79 38.78 -18.01
C ASP A 896 8.96 38.45 -18.93
N PRO A 897 9.76 39.44 -19.33
CA PRO A 897 11.01 39.20 -20.03
C PRO A 897 11.93 38.20 -19.31
N TRP A 898 12.69 37.45 -20.08
CA TRP A 898 13.64 36.47 -19.57
C TRP A 898 14.84 37.17 -18.90
N PRO A 899 15.19 36.79 -17.65
CA PRO A 899 16.49 37.06 -17.07
C PRO A 899 17.57 36.39 -17.93
N PRO A 900 18.74 37.01 -18.15
CA PRO A 900 19.80 36.42 -18.97
C PRO A 900 20.18 35.00 -18.55
N ASN A 901 20.37 34.75 -17.26
CA ASN A 901 20.73 33.43 -16.72
C ASN A 901 19.68 32.34 -17.04
N LEU A 902 18.38 32.63 -16.90
CA LEU A 902 17.31 31.70 -17.26
C LEU A 902 17.12 31.56 -18.78
N LEU A 903 17.42 32.62 -19.55
CA LEU A 903 17.30 32.62 -21.00
C LEU A 903 18.25 31.58 -21.63
N ALA A 904 19.50 31.55 -21.20
CA ALA A 904 20.48 30.58 -21.70
C ALA A 904 20.00 29.14 -21.47
N VAL A 905 19.50 28.86 -20.26
CA VAL A 905 18.96 27.54 -19.89
C VAL A 905 17.74 27.16 -20.74
N TYR A 906 16.81 28.09 -20.91
CA TYR A 906 15.64 27.90 -21.77
C TYR A 906 16.04 27.57 -23.22
N LEU A 907 16.90 28.41 -23.81
CA LEU A 907 17.35 28.25 -25.19
C LEU A 907 18.07 26.90 -25.39
N GLN A 908 18.94 26.51 -24.46
CA GLN A 908 19.65 25.23 -24.53
C GLN A 908 18.68 24.05 -24.51
N ARG A 909 17.77 24.01 -23.54
CA ARG A 909 16.83 22.89 -23.40
C ARG A 909 15.89 22.77 -24.58
N ALA A 910 15.30 23.88 -25.00
CA ALA A 910 14.39 23.89 -26.14
C ALA A 910 15.13 23.46 -27.42
N ALA A 911 16.32 23.99 -27.68
CA ALA A 911 17.10 23.62 -28.87
C ALA A 911 17.49 22.13 -28.88
N VAL A 912 17.93 21.56 -27.75
CA VAL A 912 18.25 20.12 -27.64
C VAL A 912 17.00 19.26 -27.83
N ALA A 913 15.85 19.66 -27.26
CA ALA A 913 14.59 18.95 -27.45
C ALA A 913 14.10 18.96 -28.92
N LEU A 914 14.50 19.97 -29.69
CA LEU A 914 14.26 20.07 -31.14
C LEU A 914 15.24 19.25 -32.00
N GLY A 915 16.18 18.54 -31.36
CA GLY A 915 17.11 17.63 -32.04
C GLY A 915 18.49 18.23 -32.35
N LEU A 916 18.85 19.39 -31.81
CA LEU A 916 20.24 19.87 -31.85
C LEU A 916 21.14 19.00 -30.96
N ASP A 917 22.47 19.09 -31.14
CA ASP A 917 23.43 18.21 -30.44
C ASP A 917 23.20 18.23 -28.91
N PRO A 918 23.02 17.06 -28.25
CA PRO A 918 22.84 16.97 -26.81
C PRO A 918 23.98 17.56 -25.97
N ALA A 919 25.16 17.76 -26.57
CA ALA A 919 26.33 18.41 -25.97
C ALA A 919 26.32 19.95 -26.10
N LEU A 920 25.30 20.53 -26.75
CA LEU A 920 25.12 21.98 -26.85
C LEU A 920 25.10 22.60 -25.46
N HIS A 921 25.94 23.62 -25.27
CA HIS A 921 25.93 24.47 -24.08
C HIS A 921 25.72 25.92 -24.49
N VAL A 922 24.75 26.60 -23.88
CA VAL A 922 24.40 28.01 -24.14
C VAL A 922 24.75 28.83 -22.89
N THR A 923 25.32 30.01 -23.09
CA THR A 923 25.77 30.91 -22.02
C THR A 923 25.56 32.38 -22.40
N MET A 924 25.54 33.26 -21.40
CA MET A 924 25.41 34.71 -21.55
C MET A 924 26.74 35.48 -21.44
N ASP A 925 27.86 34.79 -21.18
CA ASP A 925 29.13 35.42 -20.81
C ASP A 925 30.26 35.18 -21.83
N GLY A 926 29.96 34.60 -22.98
CA GLY A 926 30.93 34.24 -24.02
C GLY A 926 30.65 32.88 -24.63
N GLY A 927 31.66 32.24 -25.21
CA GLY A 927 31.54 30.92 -25.83
C GLY A 927 32.40 30.81 -27.08
N THR A 928 32.60 29.59 -27.58
CA THR A 928 33.39 29.35 -28.79
C THR A 928 32.83 30.09 -30.02
N SER A 929 31.50 30.18 -30.13
CA SER A 929 30.79 31.09 -31.04
C SER A 929 29.90 32.01 -30.21
N HIS A 930 29.86 33.30 -30.55
CA HIS A 930 29.06 34.28 -29.80
C HIS A 930 28.50 35.41 -30.68
N SER A 931 27.41 36.01 -30.23
CA SER A 931 26.74 37.16 -30.85
C SER A 931 26.43 38.21 -29.78
N ARG A 932 26.62 39.50 -30.09
CA ARG A 932 26.41 40.59 -29.14
C ARG A 932 25.13 41.37 -29.43
N LEU A 933 24.44 41.78 -28.37
CA LEU A 933 23.28 42.67 -28.43
C LEU A 933 23.39 43.74 -27.34
N GLY A 934 23.96 44.89 -27.69
CA GLY A 934 24.32 45.90 -26.68
C GLY A 934 25.42 45.37 -25.76
N ASP A 935 25.17 45.41 -24.44
CA ASP A 935 26.09 44.89 -23.41
C ASP A 935 25.91 43.38 -23.15
N LEU A 936 24.86 42.76 -23.70
CA LEU A 936 24.60 41.33 -23.56
C LEU A 936 25.35 40.52 -24.63
N VAL A 937 25.83 39.34 -24.25
CA VAL A 937 26.46 38.38 -25.16
C VAL A 937 25.66 37.08 -25.12
N LEU A 938 25.25 36.54 -26.26
CA LEU A 938 24.79 35.16 -26.35
C LEU A 938 25.94 34.34 -26.91
N GLY A 939 26.28 33.24 -26.28
CA GLY A 939 27.27 32.33 -26.85
C GLY A 939 26.95 30.87 -26.64
N VAL A 940 27.63 30.06 -27.44
CA VAL A 940 27.49 28.61 -27.50
C VAL A 940 28.86 27.93 -27.57
N ASP A 941 28.94 26.78 -26.90
CA ASP A 941 30.13 25.92 -26.90
C ASP A 941 29.89 24.62 -27.68
N GLY A 942 30.91 24.18 -28.43
CA GLY A 942 30.87 22.99 -29.28
C GLY A 942 30.92 23.34 -30.78
N PRO A 943 30.66 22.37 -31.69
CA PRO A 943 30.47 22.63 -33.12
C PRO A 943 29.10 23.31 -33.37
N ALA A 944 28.88 24.43 -32.70
CA ALA A 944 27.65 25.17 -32.65
C ALA A 944 27.88 26.65 -32.94
N HIS A 945 26.88 27.30 -33.53
CA HIS A 945 26.89 28.72 -33.82
C HIS A 945 25.59 29.36 -33.35
N CYS A 946 25.65 30.62 -32.94
CA CYS A 946 24.46 31.36 -32.51
C CYS A 946 24.47 32.77 -33.08
N SER A 947 23.28 33.31 -33.28
CA SER A 947 23.06 34.70 -33.63
C SER A 947 21.75 35.17 -33.05
N TRP A 948 21.71 36.43 -32.63
CA TRP A 948 20.49 37.08 -32.17
C TRP A 948 20.46 38.54 -32.61
N GLU A 949 19.27 39.09 -32.81
CA GLU A 949 19.07 40.47 -33.28
C GLU A 949 17.71 41.00 -32.82
N ARG A 950 17.62 42.33 -32.60
CA ARG A 950 16.35 42.98 -32.30
C ARG A 950 15.43 42.91 -33.51
N VAL A 951 14.19 42.50 -33.29
CA VAL A 951 13.16 42.52 -34.33
C VAL A 951 13.05 43.94 -34.88
N GLY A 952 13.13 44.06 -36.21
CA GLY A 952 13.06 45.32 -36.93
C GLY A 952 14.37 46.09 -37.11
N ARG A 953 15.49 45.55 -36.62
CA ARG A 953 16.82 46.16 -36.82
C ARG A 953 17.75 45.38 -37.75
N ALA A 954 17.30 44.27 -38.34
CA ALA A 954 18.10 43.50 -39.30
C ALA A 954 18.55 44.39 -40.49
N ARG A 955 19.87 44.57 -40.67
CA ARG A 955 20.46 45.57 -41.59
C ARG A 955 20.81 45.05 -43.00
N GLY A 956 20.28 43.91 -43.43
CA GLY A 956 20.62 43.32 -44.73
C GLY A 956 19.44 43.16 -45.67
N THR A 957 19.64 43.42 -46.97
CA THR A 957 18.74 42.93 -48.02
C THR A 957 18.84 41.41 -48.08
N LEU A 958 17.78 40.73 -47.63
CA LEU A 958 17.61 39.29 -47.85
C LEU A 958 17.63 38.99 -49.36
N GLY A 959 18.31 37.91 -49.75
CA GLY A 959 18.43 37.51 -51.16
C GLY A 959 17.10 36.98 -51.73
N PRO A 960 16.99 36.81 -53.07
CA PRO A 960 15.76 36.32 -53.71
C PRO A 960 15.27 34.97 -53.17
N ALA A 961 16.19 34.09 -52.74
CA ALA A 961 15.86 32.78 -52.15
C ALA A 961 15.16 32.91 -50.79
N SER A 962 15.41 33.98 -50.03
CA SER A 962 14.80 34.23 -48.73
C SER A 962 13.35 34.70 -48.85
N VAL A 963 12.96 35.30 -49.98
CA VAL A 963 11.57 35.74 -50.23
C VAL A 963 10.62 34.53 -50.30
N SER A 964 11.07 33.45 -50.95
CA SER A 964 10.31 32.18 -51.00
C SER A 964 10.13 31.57 -49.61
N LEU A 965 11.15 31.68 -48.74
CA LEU A 965 11.10 31.17 -47.37
C LEU A 965 10.17 32.01 -46.48
N ILE A 966 10.11 33.33 -46.68
CA ILE A 966 9.14 34.21 -46.00
C ILE A 966 7.72 33.78 -46.35
N ASP A 967 7.43 33.53 -47.63
CA ASP A 967 6.12 33.06 -48.06
C ASP A 967 5.77 31.66 -47.52
N GLU A 968 6.76 30.79 -47.30
CA GLU A 968 6.59 29.47 -46.70
C GLU A 968 6.39 29.53 -45.17
N LEU A 969 7.03 30.49 -44.48
CA LEU A 969 6.93 30.67 -43.03
C LEU A 969 5.70 31.45 -42.57
N ARG A 970 5.19 32.36 -43.41
CA ARG A 970 4.04 33.21 -43.08
C ARG A 970 2.76 32.45 -42.65
N PRO A 971 2.39 31.30 -43.25
CA PRO A 971 1.26 30.50 -42.79
C PRO A 971 1.56 29.71 -41.50
N CYS A 972 2.83 29.48 -41.18
CA CYS A 972 3.25 28.58 -40.10
C CYS A 972 3.50 29.28 -38.77
N CYS A 973 3.74 30.59 -38.75
CA CYS A 973 4.22 31.29 -37.54
C CYS A 973 3.29 32.37 -36.95
N ASP A 974 2.17 32.77 -37.58
CA ASP A 974 1.31 33.90 -37.14
C ASP A 974 2.10 35.13 -36.63
N GLU A 975 3.21 35.44 -37.32
CA GLU A 975 4.19 36.44 -36.93
C GLU A 975 4.23 37.59 -37.97
N PRO A 976 4.48 38.85 -37.55
CA PRO A 976 4.74 39.94 -38.48
C PRO A 976 5.91 39.64 -39.42
N GLU A 977 5.85 40.13 -40.67
CA GLU A 977 6.91 39.93 -41.68
C GLU A 977 8.29 40.36 -41.19
N GLU A 978 8.35 41.43 -40.40
CA GLU A 978 9.58 41.94 -39.79
C GLU A 978 10.21 40.95 -38.81
N THR A 979 9.39 40.20 -38.06
CA THR A 979 9.83 39.13 -37.16
C THR A 979 10.41 37.96 -37.94
N VAL A 980 9.66 37.47 -38.94
CA VAL A 980 10.10 36.36 -39.82
C VAL A 980 11.41 36.72 -40.53
N THR A 981 11.50 37.95 -41.05
CA THR A 981 12.71 38.49 -41.68
C THR A 981 13.91 38.47 -40.74
N THR A 982 13.73 38.87 -39.48
CA THR A 982 14.81 38.89 -38.47
C THR A 982 15.23 37.46 -38.10
N ARG A 983 14.30 36.50 -38.02
CA ARG A 983 14.62 35.08 -37.79
C ARG A 983 15.46 34.50 -38.92
N ILE A 984 15.07 34.72 -40.17
CA ILE A 984 15.86 34.29 -41.34
C ILE A 984 17.25 34.93 -41.31
N TRP A 985 17.33 36.24 -41.03
CA TRP A 985 18.61 36.94 -40.90
C TRP A 985 19.54 36.28 -39.89
N THR A 986 19.07 36.01 -38.67
CA THR A 986 19.88 35.36 -37.62
C THR A 986 20.29 33.94 -37.99
N ALA A 987 19.43 33.17 -38.67
CA ALA A 987 19.79 31.84 -39.19
C ALA A 987 20.92 31.92 -40.24
N LEU A 988 20.86 32.89 -41.15
CA LEU A 988 21.93 33.13 -42.15
C LEU A 988 23.25 33.59 -41.50
N GLN A 989 23.18 34.32 -40.39
CA GLN A 989 24.39 34.68 -39.62
C GLN A 989 25.02 33.44 -38.96
N CYS A 990 24.23 32.48 -38.49
CA CYS A 990 24.74 31.21 -37.96
C CYS A 990 25.51 30.43 -39.04
N LEU A 991 24.94 30.34 -40.26
CA LEU A 991 25.59 29.71 -41.41
C LEU A 991 26.92 30.39 -41.77
N SER A 992 26.91 31.73 -41.81
CA SER A 992 28.11 32.52 -42.10
C SER A 992 29.20 32.31 -41.04
N GLY A 993 28.81 32.26 -39.76
CA GLY A 993 29.69 31.97 -38.64
C GLY A 993 30.34 30.58 -38.71
N ALA A 994 29.63 29.60 -39.27
CA ALA A 994 30.15 28.25 -39.54
C ALA A 994 30.98 28.13 -40.82
N GLY A 995 31.21 29.23 -41.55
CA GLY A 995 31.89 29.22 -42.84
C GLY A 995 31.05 28.60 -43.98
N ARG A 996 29.73 28.45 -43.80
CA ARG A 996 28.82 28.06 -44.88
C ARG A 996 28.47 29.30 -45.74
N PRO A 997 28.28 29.14 -47.07
CA PRO A 997 27.80 30.23 -47.90
C PRO A 997 26.44 30.76 -47.40
N PRO A 998 26.22 32.09 -47.32
CA PRO A 998 24.91 32.67 -46.95
C PRO A 998 23.80 32.35 -47.97
N THR A 999 24.15 31.81 -49.13
CA THR A 999 23.23 31.33 -50.17
C THR A 999 22.83 29.88 -49.99
N THR A 1000 23.28 29.21 -48.93
CA THR A 1000 22.89 27.83 -48.63
C THR A 1000 21.36 27.79 -48.43
N PRO A 1001 20.63 26.92 -49.16
CA PRO A 1001 19.19 26.82 -49.03
C PRO A 1001 18.78 26.48 -47.59
N LEU A 1002 17.84 27.23 -47.05
CA LEU A 1002 17.17 26.94 -45.79
C LEU A 1002 15.80 26.34 -46.10
N THR A 1003 15.48 25.22 -45.46
CA THR A 1003 14.15 24.59 -45.55
C THR A 1003 13.53 24.49 -44.16
N VAL A 1004 12.23 24.71 -44.07
CA VAL A 1004 11.47 24.50 -42.84
C VAL A 1004 11.33 23.01 -42.59
N VAL A 1005 11.80 22.53 -41.44
CA VAL A 1005 11.60 21.15 -41.01
C VAL A 1005 10.25 21.02 -40.32
N ASP A 1006 10.04 21.85 -39.29
CA ASP A 1006 8.82 21.83 -38.50
C ASP A 1006 8.66 23.14 -37.68
N CYS A 1007 7.44 23.38 -37.19
CA CYS A 1007 7.09 24.48 -36.29
C CYS A 1007 6.55 23.90 -34.98
N HIS A 1008 7.12 24.31 -33.85
CA HIS A 1008 6.83 23.75 -32.54
C HIS A 1008 6.18 24.76 -31.60
N GLU A 1009 5.62 24.26 -30.48
CA GLU A 1009 5.03 25.09 -29.44
C GLU A 1009 6.00 26.18 -28.93
N GLY A 1010 5.43 27.29 -28.44
CA GLY A 1010 6.24 28.40 -27.90
C GLY A 1010 6.96 29.23 -28.97
N GLY A 1011 6.56 29.13 -30.24
CA GLY A 1011 7.11 29.95 -31.34
C GLY A 1011 8.43 29.44 -31.91
N TRP A 1012 8.81 28.18 -31.64
CA TRP A 1012 10.04 27.59 -32.17
C TRP A 1012 9.88 27.14 -33.61
N LEU A 1013 10.92 27.40 -34.41
CA LEU A 1013 11.05 27.00 -35.80
C LEU A 1013 12.32 26.19 -35.94
N LEU A 1014 12.19 25.00 -36.52
CA LEU A 1014 13.33 24.15 -36.86
C LEU A 1014 13.60 24.29 -38.36
N LEU A 1015 14.78 24.78 -38.69
CA LEU A 1015 15.27 24.93 -40.06
C LEU A 1015 16.40 23.94 -40.32
N ARG A 1016 16.56 23.55 -41.58
CA ARG A 1016 17.66 22.71 -42.06
C ARG A 1016 18.43 23.41 -43.16
N ALA A 1017 19.75 23.30 -43.10
CA ALA A 1017 20.68 23.73 -44.13
C ALA A 1017 21.67 22.59 -44.40
N ASP A 1018 21.43 21.81 -45.46
CA ASP A 1018 22.19 20.58 -45.73
C ASP A 1018 22.13 19.60 -44.52
N THR A 1019 23.26 19.32 -43.88
CA THR A 1019 23.36 18.50 -42.66
C THR A 1019 23.23 19.31 -41.36
N ASP A 1020 23.14 20.63 -41.43
CA ASP A 1020 23.11 21.49 -40.24
C ASP A 1020 21.65 21.77 -39.82
N LEU A 1021 21.37 21.67 -38.51
CA LEU A 1021 20.07 21.99 -37.92
C LEU A 1021 20.13 23.34 -37.21
N ILE A 1022 19.12 24.18 -37.42
CA ILE A 1022 19.01 25.52 -36.84
C ILE A 1022 17.68 25.64 -36.11
N ALA A 1023 17.72 25.80 -34.80
CA ALA A 1023 16.55 26.16 -33.99
C ALA A 1023 16.46 27.68 -33.86
N SER A 1024 15.32 28.24 -34.23
CA SER A 1024 15.06 29.68 -34.20
C SER A 1024 13.81 30.01 -33.37
N THR A 1025 13.85 31.09 -32.59
CA THR A 1025 12.73 31.55 -31.76
C THR A 1025 12.75 33.07 -31.58
N VAL A 1026 11.70 33.63 -30.99
CA VAL A 1026 11.61 35.05 -30.65
C VAL A 1026 11.28 35.18 -29.17
N VAL A 1027 12.12 35.91 -28.44
CA VAL A 1027 12.03 36.04 -26.98
C VAL A 1027 12.04 37.50 -26.56
N ARG A 1028 11.48 37.79 -25.38
CA ARG A 1028 11.66 39.07 -24.70
C ARG A 1028 12.75 38.93 -23.66
N VAL A 1029 13.74 39.82 -23.68
CA VAL A 1029 14.90 39.77 -22.79
C VAL A 1029 14.86 40.95 -21.83
N ARG A 1030 15.12 40.72 -20.54
CA ARG A 1030 15.15 41.80 -19.56
C ARG A 1030 16.23 42.83 -19.93
N GLY A 1031 15.90 44.11 -19.85
CA GLY A 1031 16.78 45.19 -20.26
C GLY A 1031 16.78 45.47 -21.77
N VAL A 1032 16.03 44.70 -22.57
CA VAL A 1032 15.83 44.94 -24.00
C VAL A 1032 14.35 45.24 -24.25
N GLU A 1033 14.06 46.41 -24.81
CA GLU A 1033 12.69 46.87 -25.04
C GLU A 1033 12.01 46.09 -26.18
N GLU A 1034 12.73 45.90 -27.29
CA GLU A 1034 12.23 45.19 -28.46
C GLU A 1034 12.35 43.65 -28.30
N PRO A 1035 11.44 42.85 -28.90
CA PRO A 1035 11.63 41.42 -29.03
C PRO A 1035 12.94 41.07 -29.75
N VAL A 1036 13.54 39.94 -29.39
CA VAL A 1036 14.83 39.48 -29.92
C VAL A 1036 14.60 38.16 -30.64
N ALA A 1037 14.92 38.11 -31.94
CA ALA A 1037 15.00 36.86 -32.68
C ALA A 1037 16.33 36.18 -32.35
N VAL A 1038 16.29 34.89 -32.06
CA VAL A 1038 17.45 34.08 -31.68
C VAL A 1038 17.50 32.86 -32.59
N SER A 1039 18.68 32.54 -33.11
CA SER A 1039 18.95 31.31 -33.86
C SER A 1039 20.18 30.62 -33.29
N ILE A 1040 20.10 29.30 -33.10
CA ILE A 1040 21.18 28.44 -32.66
C ILE A 1040 21.29 27.29 -33.66
N MET A 1041 22.51 26.97 -34.07
CA MET A 1041 22.82 25.95 -35.07
C MET A 1041 23.81 24.94 -34.53
N THR A 1042 23.58 23.65 -34.79
CA THR A 1042 24.57 22.57 -34.61
C THR A 1042 24.66 21.76 -35.91
N GLY A 1043 25.86 21.28 -36.26
CA GLY A 1043 25.99 20.33 -37.37
C GLY A 1043 25.50 18.93 -36.98
N GLU A 1044 24.97 18.15 -37.92
CA GLU A 1044 24.72 16.71 -37.71
C GLU A 1044 26.04 16.02 -37.32
N ARG A 1045 25.98 15.17 -36.28
CA ARG A 1045 27.05 14.22 -36.01
C ARG A 1045 27.23 13.32 -37.24
N ARG A 1046 28.47 13.23 -37.74
CA ARG A 1046 28.87 12.12 -38.59
C ARG A 1046 28.89 10.81 -37.82
#